data_AF-A0A8J6BH57-F1
#
_entry.id   AF-A0A8J6BH57-F1
#
_cell.length_a   1.000
_cell.length_b   1.000
_cell.length_c   1.000
_cell.angle_alpha   90.00
_cell.angle_beta   90.00
_cell.angle_gamma   90.00
#
_symmetry.space_group_name_H-M   'P 1'
#
loop_
_entity.id
_entity.type
_entity.pdbx_description
1 polymer ?
#
loop_
_entity_poly.entity_id
_entity_poly.type
_entity_poly.pdbx_seq_one_letter_code
_entity_poly.pdbx_strand_id
1 'polypeptide(L)'
;MLFDTPWHLPERRDLLSQGPFVHPDSRSLHLTAWPLRPSTDEIPDAKQIRAARTRRKLARAHGDYISLDVSHEQSESSQSESDDELDDHEKRIKFAPGLKTIKEQMADEMSPSSETDNDDEELDAVQNKWEEQQIRKAIKRPQTIESVSLREHSPLHVKKYVEPKFSTSLVTVEDIRKRLTARIASIEEVHRAHVLASEQYSRDLENAKNTLQKLETSSGEKSYKFFKEMKIFVENFVDCLNNKIEEIYQLESEMSQILEGRSRTLLKRRQNDLQLESSILQKLAGTENVNDEETKSRLQELELRRKRRRQKPEECGQKAHREGMSSDEELPVDQESEYKQNREDVLLLCKPIFEDVHENFCQIKNILSKFHEWRERFPETYYDAYISLCIPKLLSPLVRKQLIDWNPLQDTIQLKQMAWYDDLDDFCFSEHDNENHMENNPDHKVLSAVIEKTVLPKVSGLVENVWDPLSSAQTRRLVYFCKTHVLGDEKSKPVQGLVGSLVSRLNKAIEDDVFIPLYPKRLLEDRNSPQSKFQERQFWSAVKLLGNVLLWDGFLQEDLLLELSLDKLLNRYLLLVLLNAEPNCELVNKCSKIVEHLPQSWFKGLCSDVTLPRLANFSKHLVNCVHALHKLNDRKGMENLVSLLVKIKAQNLAEDVIAQYGIKRGT
;
A
#
# COMPACT_ATOMS: atom_id res chain seq x y z
N MET A 1 -1.43 59.35 18.67
CA MET A 1 -0.17 59.92 18.13
C MET A 1 0.38 58.84 17.20
N LEU A 2 -0.01 58.78 15.91
CA LEU A 2 0.43 59.61 14.77
C LEU A 2 1.96 59.64 14.62
N PHE A 3 2.45 59.01 13.54
CA PHE A 3 3.34 59.52 12.47
C PHE A 3 3.87 58.28 11.70
N ASP A 4 3.34 57.95 10.52
CA ASP A 4 3.60 58.51 9.18
C ASP A 4 4.98 58.19 8.57
N THR A 5 4.88 57.66 7.36
CA THR A 5 5.83 57.20 6.31
C THR A 5 6.78 58.32 5.75
N PRO A 6 7.47 58.27 4.56
CA PRO A 6 7.63 57.24 3.49
C PRO A 6 8.96 57.24 2.64
N TRP A 7 9.00 56.37 1.59
CA TRP A 7 9.71 56.40 0.26
C TRP A 7 11.24 56.20 0.11
N HIS A 8 11.65 55.23 -0.74
CA HIS A 8 12.22 55.48 -2.09
C HIS A 8 12.56 54.20 -2.90
N LEU A 9 12.15 54.19 -4.17
CA LEU A 9 12.60 53.33 -5.29
C LEU A 9 14.02 53.73 -5.77
N PRO A 10 14.67 52.88 -6.60
CA PRO A 10 15.15 53.41 -7.88
C PRO A 10 14.92 52.51 -9.11
N GLU A 11 15.11 53.16 -10.25
CA GLU A 11 14.63 52.88 -11.60
C GLU A 11 15.41 51.82 -12.40
N ARG A 12 14.74 51.34 -13.46
CA ARG A 12 15.30 50.66 -14.64
C ARG A 12 16.22 51.58 -15.46
N ARG A 13 17.16 50.97 -16.18
CA ARG A 13 17.67 51.48 -17.47
C ARG A 13 17.60 50.40 -18.55
N ASP A 14 16.97 50.79 -19.65
CA ASP A 14 16.87 50.08 -20.92
C ASP A 14 18.17 50.15 -21.73
N LEU A 15 18.42 49.13 -22.56
CA LEU A 15 19.12 49.28 -23.84
C LEU A 15 18.42 48.41 -24.90
N LEU A 16 17.82 49.11 -25.87
CA LEU A 16 17.29 48.64 -27.15
C LEU A 16 18.44 48.30 -28.11
N SER A 17 18.20 47.38 -29.08
CA SER A 17 18.28 47.70 -30.52
C SER A 17 18.31 46.47 -31.46
N GLN A 18 17.27 46.42 -32.31
CA GLN A 18 17.22 46.05 -33.76
C GLN A 18 17.06 44.56 -34.21
N GLY A 19 15.95 44.31 -34.94
CA GLY A 19 15.64 43.12 -35.77
C GLY A 19 16.21 43.22 -37.21
N PRO A 20 15.60 42.65 -38.29
CA PRO A 20 14.30 41.96 -38.38
C PRO A 20 14.20 40.75 -39.41
N PHE A 21 12.95 40.25 -39.59
CA PHE A 21 12.35 39.56 -40.78
C PHE A 21 12.47 38.02 -41.00
N VAL A 22 11.31 37.32 -40.86
CA VAL A 22 10.60 36.42 -41.84
C VAL A 22 10.09 35.07 -41.28
N HIS A 23 8.75 34.93 -41.29
CA HIS A 23 7.87 33.75 -41.09
C HIS A 23 8.03 32.68 -42.20
N PRO A 24 7.47 31.44 -42.14
CA PRO A 24 6.15 31.02 -41.59
C PRO A 24 6.24 29.68 -40.79
N ASP A 25 5.25 29.05 -40.15
CA ASP A 25 3.81 28.86 -40.35
C ASP A 25 3.15 28.63 -38.97
N SER A 26 1.98 29.22 -38.74
CA SER A 26 1.13 28.89 -37.59
C SER A 26 -0.31 28.80 -38.07
N ARG A 27 -0.85 27.58 -38.12
CA ARG A 27 -2.28 27.34 -38.34
C ARG A 27 -3.04 27.72 -37.08
N SER A 28 -3.83 28.77 -37.17
CA SER A 28 -4.82 29.14 -36.16
C SER A 28 -5.99 28.15 -36.20
N LEU A 29 -6.33 27.59 -35.04
CA LEU A 29 -7.66 27.03 -34.80
C LEU A 29 -8.43 28.10 -34.02
N HIS A 30 -9.38 28.72 -34.71
CA HIS A 30 -10.35 29.63 -34.14
C HIS A 30 -11.17 28.89 -33.07
N LEU A 31 -10.97 29.29 -31.81
CA LEU A 31 -11.93 29.10 -30.73
C LEU A 31 -13.22 29.83 -31.13
N THR A 32 -14.25 29.06 -31.49
CA THR A 32 -15.60 29.60 -31.64
C THR A 32 -16.32 29.45 -30.31
N ALA A 33 -16.65 30.61 -29.75
CA ALA A 33 -17.43 30.78 -28.54
C ALA A 33 -18.75 30.02 -28.61
N TRP A 34 -19.09 29.33 -27.52
CA TRP A 34 -20.41 28.73 -27.33
C TRP A 34 -21.47 29.84 -27.31
N PRO A 35 -22.55 29.76 -28.12
CA PRO A 35 -23.62 30.73 -28.04
C PRO A 35 -24.40 30.57 -26.72
N LEU A 36 -24.52 31.69 -26.03
CA LEU A 36 -25.41 31.93 -24.90
C LEU A 36 -26.82 31.37 -25.17
N ARG A 37 -27.41 30.77 -24.13
CA ARG A 37 -28.83 30.36 -24.09
C ARG A 37 -29.75 31.55 -24.44
N PRO A 38 -30.69 31.40 -25.39
CA PRO A 38 -31.87 32.25 -25.42
C PRO A 38 -32.97 31.60 -24.56
N SER A 39 -33.33 32.29 -23.48
CA SER A 39 -34.58 32.09 -22.77
C SER A 39 -35.72 32.77 -23.54
N THR A 40 -36.63 31.99 -24.13
CA THR A 40 -38.05 32.31 -24.33
C THR A 40 -38.78 31.06 -24.83
N ASP A 41 -39.85 30.66 -24.14
CA ASP A 41 -40.79 29.61 -24.54
C ASP A 41 -41.55 29.99 -25.84
N GLU A 42 -40.99 29.67 -27.00
CA GLU A 42 -41.73 29.61 -28.27
C GLU A 42 -41.37 28.33 -29.03
N ILE A 43 -42.39 27.52 -29.36
CA ILE A 43 -42.23 26.28 -30.14
C ILE A 43 -41.83 26.66 -31.58
N PRO A 44 -40.74 26.12 -32.15
CA PRO A 44 -40.30 26.45 -33.50
C PRO A 44 -41.33 26.10 -34.58
N ASP A 45 -41.42 26.94 -35.62
CA ASP A 45 -42.35 26.77 -36.73
C ASP A 45 -42.13 25.44 -37.49
N ALA A 46 -43.20 24.85 -38.03
CA ALA A 46 -43.20 23.52 -38.64
C ALA A 46 -42.17 23.36 -39.78
N LYS A 47 -41.84 24.48 -40.45
CA LYS A 47 -40.80 24.51 -41.50
C LYS A 47 -39.39 24.36 -40.92
N GLN A 48 -39.13 24.93 -39.74
CA GLN A 48 -37.85 24.83 -39.04
C GLN A 48 -37.63 23.44 -38.45
N ILE A 49 -38.69 22.82 -37.92
CA ILE A 49 -38.63 21.43 -37.43
C ILE A 49 -38.33 20.46 -38.58
N ARG A 50 -39.00 20.61 -39.73
CA ARG A 50 -38.72 19.79 -40.93
C ARG A 50 -37.29 20.01 -41.43
N ALA A 51 -36.82 21.25 -41.53
CA ALA A 51 -35.45 21.55 -41.94
C ALA A 51 -34.41 20.94 -41.01
N ALA A 52 -34.63 21.00 -39.68
CA ALA A 52 -33.75 20.36 -38.69
C ALA A 52 -33.77 18.83 -38.82
N ARG A 53 -34.92 18.22 -39.12
CA ARG A 53 -35.07 16.77 -39.33
C ARG A 53 -34.36 16.31 -40.60
N THR A 54 -34.47 17.06 -41.71
CA THR A 54 -33.74 16.79 -42.95
C THR A 54 -32.22 16.92 -42.75
N ARG A 55 -31.78 17.90 -41.96
CA ARG A 55 -30.35 18.09 -41.63
C ARG A 55 -29.78 16.93 -40.81
N ARG A 56 -30.53 16.42 -39.83
CA ARG A 56 -30.17 15.21 -39.07
C ARG A 56 -30.15 13.95 -39.96
N LYS A 57 -31.07 13.85 -40.93
CA LYS A 57 -31.11 12.73 -41.88
C LYS A 57 -29.90 12.73 -42.81
N LEU A 58 -29.49 13.91 -43.31
CA LEU A 58 -28.27 14.07 -44.11
C LEU A 58 -26.99 13.81 -43.30
N ALA A 59 -26.93 14.24 -42.04
CA ALA A 59 -25.77 13.99 -41.17
C ALA A 59 -25.55 12.49 -40.91
N ARG A 60 -26.62 11.69 -40.75
CA ARG A 60 -26.52 10.23 -40.63
C ARG A 60 -26.07 9.55 -41.93
N ALA A 61 -26.42 10.11 -43.09
CA ALA A 61 -26.02 9.57 -44.39
C ALA A 61 -24.54 9.85 -44.74
N HIS A 62 -23.91 10.85 -44.10
CA HIS A 62 -22.52 11.25 -44.35
C HIS A 62 -21.49 10.68 -43.35
N GLY A 63 -21.89 9.80 -42.43
CA GLY A 63 -20.94 9.06 -41.57
C GLY A 63 -20.32 9.83 -40.40
N ASP A 64 -20.68 11.10 -40.17
CA ASP A 64 -20.25 11.89 -39.00
C ASP A 64 -21.10 11.57 -37.74
N TYR A 65 -21.18 10.29 -37.38
CA TYR A 65 -21.83 9.82 -36.15
C TYR A 65 -20.92 8.84 -35.41
N ILE A 66 -20.56 9.17 -34.16
CA ILE A 66 -19.80 8.30 -33.27
C ILE A 66 -20.78 7.30 -32.62
N SER A 67 -20.64 6.03 -32.98
CA SER A 67 -21.46 4.95 -32.41
C SER A 67 -20.94 4.56 -31.02
N LEU A 68 -21.83 4.51 -30.02
CA LEU A 68 -21.54 3.92 -28.71
C LEU A 68 -22.14 2.52 -28.67
N ASP A 69 -21.40 1.55 -29.20
CA ASP A 69 -21.60 0.15 -28.84
C ASP A 69 -20.25 -0.58 -28.92
N VAL A 70 -19.82 -1.12 -27.78
CA VAL A 70 -18.54 -1.82 -27.64
C VAL A 70 -18.77 -3.28 -27.96
N SER A 71 -18.09 -3.75 -29.00
CA SER A 71 -18.00 -5.15 -29.39
C SER A 71 -17.17 -5.94 -28.39
N HIS A 72 -17.71 -7.03 -27.87
CA HIS A 72 -16.92 -8.12 -27.30
C HIS A 72 -17.04 -9.34 -28.22
N GLU A 73 -15.90 -9.74 -28.81
CA GLU A 73 -15.72 -10.94 -29.62
C GLU A 73 -15.62 -12.22 -28.76
N GLN A 74 -15.78 -13.34 -29.46
CA GLN A 74 -16.10 -14.72 -29.08
C GLN A 74 -14.99 -15.49 -28.33
N SER A 75 -15.37 -16.55 -27.59
CA SER A 75 -14.84 -17.92 -27.83
C SER A 75 -15.56 -19.02 -27.04
N GLU A 76 -15.63 -20.19 -27.67
CA GLU A 76 -16.39 -21.41 -27.34
C GLU A 76 -15.71 -22.33 -26.28
N SER A 77 -16.50 -23.16 -25.57
CA SER A 77 -16.37 -24.64 -25.50
C SER A 77 -17.10 -25.31 -24.30
N SER A 78 -18.13 -26.09 -24.64
CA SER A 78 -18.44 -27.50 -24.24
C SER A 78 -18.81 -27.94 -22.79
N GLN A 79 -19.95 -28.66 -22.75
CA GLN A 79 -20.38 -29.82 -21.92
C GLN A 79 -21.21 -29.64 -20.61
N SER A 80 -22.52 -29.96 -20.72
CA SER A 80 -23.45 -30.82 -19.92
C SER A 80 -23.29 -30.90 -18.37
N GLU A 81 -24.31 -30.87 -17.50
CA GLU A 81 -25.67 -31.48 -17.49
C GLU A 81 -26.68 -30.70 -16.59
N SER A 82 -27.97 -30.79 -16.95
CA SER A 82 -29.21 -30.92 -16.14
C SER A 82 -29.30 -30.37 -14.70
N ASP A 83 -30.25 -29.44 -14.44
CA ASP A 83 -31.44 -29.68 -13.59
C ASP A 83 -32.48 -28.54 -13.70
N ASP A 84 -33.75 -28.89 -13.44
CA ASP A 84 -35.00 -28.18 -13.69
C ASP A 84 -35.26 -26.85 -12.93
N GLU A 85 -35.96 -25.91 -13.60
CA GLU A 85 -37.19 -25.19 -13.16
C GLU A 85 -37.30 -23.80 -13.81
N LEU A 86 -38.32 -23.62 -14.66
CA LEU A 86 -38.69 -22.35 -15.29
C LEU A 86 -39.70 -21.60 -14.42
N ASP A 87 -39.40 -20.34 -14.07
CA ASP A 87 -40.29 -19.47 -13.28
C ASP A 87 -41.35 -18.76 -14.15
N ASP A 88 -42.57 -18.76 -13.63
CA ASP A 88 -43.88 -18.58 -14.27
C ASP A 88 -44.43 -17.16 -14.07
N HIS A 89 -43.71 -16.13 -14.53
CA HIS A 89 -44.09 -14.73 -14.28
C HIS A 89 -44.51 -13.89 -15.49
N GLU A 90 -44.79 -14.49 -16.65
CA GLU A 90 -45.35 -13.77 -17.82
C GLU A 90 -46.74 -14.21 -18.28
N LYS A 91 -47.54 -14.87 -17.43
CA LYS A 91 -48.93 -15.23 -17.78
C LYS A 91 -49.95 -14.28 -17.13
N ARG A 92 -50.25 -13.19 -17.83
CA ARG A 92 -51.43 -12.35 -17.52
C ARG A 92 -52.69 -12.96 -18.14
N ILE A 93 -53.64 -13.28 -17.26
CA ILE A 93 -54.92 -13.96 -17.53
C ILE A 93 -55.82 -13.15 -18.48
N LYS A 94 -56.40 -13.81 -19.51
CA LYS A 94 -57.37 -13.22 -20.45
C LYS A 94 -58.80 -13.44 -19.94
N PHE A 95 -59.56 -12.36 -19.73
CA PHE A 95 -61.01 -12.42 -19.50
C PHE A 95 -61.77 -11.99 -20.78
N ALA A 96 -62.40 -12.99 -21.42
CA ALA A 96 -63.42 -12.94 -22.50
C ALA A 96 -63.00 -12.45 -23.92
N PRO A 97 -63.59 -13.03 -25.00
CA PRO A 97 -63.20 -12.76 -26.39
C PRO A 97 -63.89 -11.51 -26.97
N GLY A 98 -63.12 -10.46 -27.22
CA GLY A 98 -63.56 -9.26 -27.95
C GLY A 98 -63.17 -9.31 -29.44
N LEU A 99 -64.06 -8.80 -30.29
CA LEU A 99 -64.00 -8.79 -31.76
C LEU A 99 -62.69 -8.25 -32.35
N LYS A 100 -62.22 -8.88 -33.44
CA LYS A 100 -61.02 -8.51 -34.22
C LYS A 100 -60.92 -6.99 -34.40
N THR A 101 -59.75 -6.43 -34.11
CA THR A 101 -59.53 -4.99 -34.28
C THR A 101 -59.44 -4.63 -35.76
N ILE A 102 -59.84 -3.41 -36.14
CA ILE A 102 -59.77 -2.89 -37.51
C ILE A 102 -58.36 -3.02 -38.10
N LYS A 103 -57.33 -3.03 -37.23
CA LYS A 103 -55.92 -3.22 -37.56
C LYS A 103 -55.60 -4.66 -38.03
N GLU A 104 -56.27 -5.67 -37.48
CA GLU A 104 -56.17 -7.07 -37.93
C GLU A 104 -57.00 -7.34 -39.19
N GLN A 105 -58.14 -6.66 -39.37
CA GLN A 105 -58.95 -6.78 -40.59
C GLN A 105 -58.26 -6.18 -41.83
N MET A 106 -57.52 -5.08 -41.65
CA MET A 106 -56.78 -4.44 -42.76
C MET A 106 -55.50 -5.21 -43.14
N ALA A 107 -54.95 -6.03 -42.24
CA ALA A 107 -53.78 -6.88 -42.51
C ALA A 107 -54.15 -8.16 -43.30
N ASP A 108 -55.36 -8.71 -43.09
CA ASP A 108 -55.88 -9.86 -43.85
C ASP A 108 -56.35 -9.49 -45.27
N GLU A 109 -56.74 -8.23 -45.54
CA GLU A 109 -57.30 -7.79 -46.85
C GLU A 109 -56.27 -7.30 -47.88
N MET A 110 -55.02 -7.02 -47.49
CA MET A 110 -53.96 -6.59 -48.42
C MET A 110 -52.79 -7.56 -48.40
N SER A 111 -52.99 -8.70 -49.05
CA SER A 111 -51.89 -9.57 -49.48
C SER A 111 -51.93 -9.72 -51.00
N PRO A 112 -51.01 -9.06 -51.74
CA PRO A 112 -50.64 -9.50 -53.06
C PRO A 112 -49.26 -10.17 -53.00
N SER A 113 -49.27 -11.45 -53.36
CA SER A 113 -48.12 -12.30 -53.64
C SER A 113 -47.16 -11.71 -54.67
N SER A 114 -45.96 -11.30 -54.25
CA SER A 114 -44.69 -11.45 -55.01
C SER A 114 -43.51 -10.89 -54.19
N GLU A 115 -42.45 -11.67 -54.11
CA GLU A 115 -41.17 -11.38 -53.44
C GLU A 115 -40.48 -10.12 -53.98
N THR A 116 -40.10 -9.19 -53.08
CA THR A 116 -38.93 -8.31 -53.25
C THR A 116 -38.59 -7.66 -51.90
N ASP A 117 -37.34 -7.83 -51.45
CA ASP A 117 -36.78 -7.26 -50.21
C ASP A 117 -36.76 -5.73 -50.24
N ASN A 118 -37.51 -5.08 -49.34
CA ASN A 118 -37.28 -3.70 -48.84
C ASN A 118 -38.28 -3.37 -47.70
N ASP A 119 -38.09 -3.98 -46.52
CA ASP A 119 -39.02 -3.84 -45.38
C ASP A 119 -38.94 -2.48 -44.62
N ASP A 120 -37.89 -1.68 -44.83
CA ASP A 120 -37.71 -0.44 -44.05
C ASP A 120 -38.44 0.80 -44.62
N GLU A 121 -38.79 0.82 -45.91
CA GLU A 121 -39.54 1.96 -46.49
C GLU A 121 -41.07 1.85 -46.29
N GLU A 122 -41.60 0.64 -46.09
CA GLU A 122 -43.05 0.41 -46.02
C GLU A 122 -43.63 0.71 -44.62
N LEU A 123 -42.87 0.45 -43.56
CA LEU A 123 -43.23 0.78 -42.17
C LEU A 123 -43.34 2.30 -41.93
N ASP A 124 -42.42 3.07 -42.52
CA ASP A 124 -42.40 4.53 -42.42
C ASP A 124 -43.59 5.17 -43.17
N ALA A 125 -44.04 4.56 -44.28
CA ALA A 125 -45.21 5.02 -45.02
C ALA A 125 -46.53 4.80 -44.26
N VAL A 126 -46.63 3.68 -43.52
CA VAL A 126 -47.79 3.36 -42.66
C VAL A 126 -47.85 4.29 -41.45
N GLN A 127 -46.71 4.56 -40.81
CA GLN A 127 -46.61 5.48 -39.67
C GLN A 127 -46.98 6.91 -40.07
N ASN A 128 -46.50 7.39 -41.22
CA ASN A 128 -46.81 8.74 -41.72
C ASN A 128 -48.30 8.92 -42.05
N LYS A 129 -48.95 7.91 -42.63
CA LYS A 129 -50.40 7.95 -42.91
C LYS A 129 -51.23 7.93 -41.62
N TRP A 130 -50.79 7.21 -40.59
CA TRP A 130 -51.43 7.20 -39.29
C TRP A 130 -51.29 8.55 -38.57
N GLU A 131 -50.09 9.16 -38.59
CA GLU A 131 -49.86 10.50 -38.03
C GLU A 131 -50.67 11.59 -38.75
N GLU A 132 -50.75 11.58 -40.08
CA GLU A 132 -51.59 12.51 -40.85
C GLU A 132 -53.08 12.38 -40.49
N GLN A 133 -53.57 11.17 -40.21
CA GLN A 133 -54.94 10.94 -39.79
C GLN A 133 -55.23 11.44 -38.37
N GLN A 134 -54.25 11.40 -37.45
CA GLN A 134 -54.39 11.98 -36.11
C GLN A 134 -54.35 13.51 -36.15
N ILE A 135 -53.47 14.11 -36.97
CA ILE A 135 -53.39 15.56 -37.15
C ILE A 135 -54.68 16.11 -37.81
N ARG A 136 -55.25 15.40 -38.79
CA ARG A 136 -56.56 15.76 -39.39
C ARG A 136 -57.72 15.69 -38.38
N LYS A 137 -57.65 14.79 -37.39
CA LYS A 137 -58.63 14.72 -36.30
C LYS A 137 -58.45 15.84 -35.26
N ALA A 138 -57.23 16.31 -35.04
CA ALA A 138 -56.92 17.40 -34.11
C ALA A 138 -57.27 18.80 -34.65
N ILE A 139 -57.25 19.01 -35.98
CA ILE A 139 -57.55 20.31 -36.63
C ILE A 139 -59.06 20.63 -36.70
N LYS A 140 -59.95 19.66 -36.39
CA LYS A 140 -61.41 19.88 -36.37
C LYS A 140 -61.96 19.91 -34.94
N ARG A 141 -61.78 21.03 -34.23
CA ARG A 141 -62.73 21.48 -33.19
C ARG A 141 -62.96 23.00 -33.23
N PRO A 142 -64.16 23.46 -32.81
CA PRO A 142 -64.78 24.70 -33.29
C PRO A 142 -64.51 25.88 -32.35
N GLN A 143 -64.21 27.04 -32.92
CA GLN A 143 -64.31 28.32 -32.21
C GLN A 143 -65.67 28.96 -32.50
N THR A 144 -66.38 29.36 -31.44
CA THR A 144 -67.53 30.28 -31.47
C THR A 144 -67.35 31.09 -30.17
N ILE A 145 -67.13 32.40 -30.19
CA ILE A 145 -68.08 33.54 -30.17
C ILE A 145 -67.12 34.79 -30.16
N GLU A 146 -67.20 35.85 -30.98
CA GLU A 146 -68.19 36.95 -30.94
C GLU A 146 -68.05 37.96 -32.12
N SER A 147 -69.20 38.47 -32.60
CA SER A 147 -69.53 39.76 -33.27
C SER A 147 -68.93 40.26 -34.62
N VAL A 148 -69.77 40.16 -35.68
CA VAL A 148 -70.33 41.22 -36.58
C VAL A 148 -69.39 42.24 -37.29
N SER A 149 -69.20 42.12 -38.62
CA SER A 149 -69.90 42.89 -39.70
C SER A 149 -69.11 43.02 -41.03
N LEU A 150 -69.88 43.09 -42.13
CA LEU A 150 -69.60 43.61 -43.50
C LEU A 150 -69.02 42.66 -44.59
N ARG A 151 -69.95 42.13 -45.42
CA ARG A 151 -70.11 42.35 -46.90
C ARG A 151 -68.82 42.32 -47.77
N GLU A 152 -68.65 41.46 -48.79
CA GLU A 152 -69.37 41.45 -50.08
C GLU A 152 -69.00 40.28 -51.06
N HIS A 153 -70.01 39.81 -51.81
CA HIS A 153 -70.09 39.28 -53.20
C HIS A 153 -69.39 37.99 -53.73
N SER A 154 -70.14 36.86 -53.70
CA SER A 154 -70.66 35.98 -54.79
C SER A 154 -69.92 35.80 -56.15
N PRO A 155 -69.95 34.59 -56.80
CA PRO A 155 -71.20 33.99 -57.30
C PRO A 155 -71.39 32.44 -57.30
N LEU A 156 -72.63 32.06 -56.95
CA LEU A 156 -73.54 31.09 -57.59
C LEU A 156 -73.02 29.69 -58.00
N HIS A 157 -73.35 28.69 -57.16
CA HIS A 157 -73.71 27.35 -57.65
C HIS A 157 -75.15 27.01 -57.26
N VAL A 158 -75.89 26.55 -58.27
CA VAL A 158 -77.35 26.40 -58.30
C VAL A 158 -77.83 25.36 -57.29
N LYS A 159 -78.75 25.77 -56.41
CA LYS A 159 -79.50 24.87 -55.51
C LYS A 159 -80.37 23.94 -56.34
N LYS A 160 -80.08 22.63 -56.36
CA LYS A 160 -81.13 21.62 -56.49
C LYS A 160 -81.80 21.49 -55.12
N TYR A 161 -83.01 22.02 -55.02
CA TYR A 161 -83.92 21.70 -53.92
C TYR A 161 -84.18 20.19 -53.95
N VAL A 162 -83.61 19.48 -52.97
CA VAL A 162 -84.20 18.24 -52.48
C VAL A 162 -84.92 18.65 -51.21
N GLU A 163 -86.25 18.60 -51.24
CA GLU A 163 -87.08 18.77 -50.06
C GLU A 163 -86.57 17.86 -48.93
N PRO A 164 -86.29 18.38 -47.73
CA PRO A 164 -86.13 17.50 -46.59
C PRO A 164 -87.50 16.92 -46.29
N LYS A 165 -87.71 15.64 -46.64
CA LYS A 165 -88.83 14.86 -46.13
C LYS A 165 -88.68 14.71 -44.62
N PHE A 166 -89.11 15.72 -43.87
CA PHE A 166 -89.44 15.56 -42.47
C PHE A 166 -90.75 14.80 -42.41
N SER A 167 -90.65 13.47 -42.39
CA SER A 167 -91.71 12.63 -41.82
C SER A 167 -91.79 12.98 -40.34
N THR A 168 -92.62 13.96 -39.98
CA THR A 168 -93.09 14.15 -38.61
C THR A 168 -93.99 12.98 -38.26
N SER A 169 -93.38 11.85 -37.89
CA SER A 169 -94.07 10.94 -36.97
C SER A 169 -94.45 11.78 -35.76
N LEU A 170 -95.74 11.95 -35.51
CA LEU A 170 -96.28 12.71 -34.38
C LEU A 170 -95.56 12.27 -33.10
N VAL A 171 -94.62 13.08 -32.64
CA VAL A 171 -93.93 12.84 -31.37
C VAL A 171 -94.96 13.09 -30.28
N THR A 172 -95.40 12.02 -29.63
CA THR A 172 -96.36 12.14 -28.53
C THR A 172 -95.67 12.73 -27.30
N VAL A 173 -96.42 13.37 -26.39
CA VAL A 173 -95.88 13.89 -25.12
C VAL A 173 -95.18 12.77 -24.32
N GLU A 174 -95.63 11.53 -24.50
CA GLU A 174 -95.02 10.31 -23.95
C GLU A 174 -93.60 10.07 -24.48
N ASP A 175 -93.35 10.30 -25.78
CA ASP A 175 -92.03 10.12 -26.41
C ASP A 175 -91.03 11.20 -25.97
N ILE A 176 -91.50 12.44 -25.80
CA ILE A 176 -90.67 13.53 -25.24
C ILE A 176 -90.33 13.22 -23.78
N ARG A 177 -91.31 12.76 -22.99
CA ARG A 177 -91.08 12.36 -21.61
C ARG A 177 -90.08 11.21 -21.53
N LYS A 178 -90.23 10.16 -22.34
CA LYS A 178 -89.27 9.04 -22.40
C LYS A 178 -87.87 9.51 -22.79
N ARG A 179 -87.73 10.42 -23.77
CA ARG A 179 -86.43 11.00 -24.15
C ARG A 179 -85.81 11.83 -23.03
N LEU A 180 -86.59 12.64 -22.33
CA LEU A 180 -86.12 13.42 -21.18
C LEU A 180 -85.70 12.52 -20.02
N THR A 181 -86.51 11.50 -19.70
CA THR A 181 -86.21 10.53 -18.63
C THR A 181 -84.94 9.73 -18.95
N ALA A 182 -84.79 9.29 -20.21
CA ALA A 182 -83.57 8.62 -20.68
C ALA A 182 -82.34 9.55 -20.66
N ARG A 183 -82.52 10.84 -20.97
CA ARG A 183 -81.43 11.83 -20.90
C ARG A 183 -81.01 12.12 -19.47
N ILE A 184 -81.97 12.22 -18.54
CA ILE A 184 -81.71 12.39 -17.11
C ILE A 184 -80.95 11.17 -16.58
N ALA A 185 -81.44 9.94 -16.84
CA ALA A 185 -80.74 8.72 -16.45
C ALA A 185 -79.32 8.61 -17.03
N SER A 186 -79.13 9.04 -18.29
CA SER A 186 -77.80 9.11 -18.92
C SER A 186 -76.87 10.12 -18.24
N ILE A 187 -77.39 11.28 -17.82
CA ILE A 187 -76.60 12.30 -17.12
C ILE A 187 -76.27 11.85 -15.70
N GLU A 188 -77.22 11.21 -15.00
CA GLU A 188 -77.00 10.64 -13.67
C GLU A 188 -75.95 9.52 -13.70
N GLU A 189 -75.96 8.68 -14.74
CA GLU A 189 -74.93 7.65 -14.94
C GLU A 189 -73.55 8.26 -15.19
N VAL A 190 -73.47 9.27 -16.05
CA VAL A 190 -72.22 10.00 -16.31
C VAL A 190 -71.74 10.74 -15.05
N HIS A 191 -72.64 11.32 -14.27
CA HIS A 191 -72.29 11.96 -13.00
C HIS A 191 -71.77 10.95 -11.99
N ARG A 192 -72.42 9.79 -11.83
CA ARG A 192 -71.92 8.69 -10.98
C ARG A 192 -70.54 8.21 -11.43
N ALA A 193 -70.33 8.05 -12.73
CA ALA A 193 -69.02 7.68 -13.28
C ALA A 193 -67.95 8.75 -12.98
N HIS A 194 -68.28 10.04 -13.10
CA HIS A 194 -67.37 11.14 -12.74
C HIS A 194 -67.06 11.21 -11.25
N VAL A 195 -68.05 10.98 -10.38
CA VAL A 195 -67.85 10.93 -8.92
C VAL A 195 -66.91 9.77 -8.56
N LEU A 196 -67.16 8.58 -9.09
CA LEU A 196 -66.29 7.41 -8.87
C LEU A 196 -64.87 7.65 -9.40
N ALA A 197 -64.72 8.28 -10.57
CA ALA A 197 -63.42 8.65 -11.11
C ALA A 197 -62.71 9.70 -10.22
N SER A 198 -63.44 10.69 -9.71
CA SER A 198 -62.89 11.69 -8.79
C SER A 198 -62.43 11.07 -7.47
N GLU A 199 -63.20 10.14 -6.90
CA GLU A 199 -62.82 9.39 -5.71
C GLU A 199 -61.60 8.50 -5.96
N GLN A 200 -61.52 7.88 -7.15
CA GLN A 200 -60.35 7.12 -7.57
C GLN A 200 -59.11 8.02 -7.66
N TYR A 201 -59.20 9.17 -8.34
CA TYR A 201 -58.10 10.13 -8.41
C TYR A 201 -57.68 10.66 -7.04
N SER A 202 -58.63 10.90 -6.12
CA SER A 202 -58.30 11.31 -4.76
C SER A 202 -57.54 10.22 -4.00
N ARG A 203 -57.92 8.94 -4.16
CA ARG A 203 -57.20 7.81 -3.56
C ARG A 203 -55.82 7.62 -4.17
N ASP A 204 -55.68 7.74 -5.48
CA ASP A 204 -54.39 7.63 -6.17
C ASP A 204 -53.45 8.77 -5.79
N LEU A 205 -53.97 9.99 -5.63
CA LEU A 205 -53.20 11.15 -5.17
C LEU A 205 -52.73 11.00 -3.72
N GLU A 206 -53.56 10.44 -2.84
CA GLU A 206 -53.18 10.16 -1.46
C GLU A 206 -52.13 9.03 -1.37
N ASN A 207 -52.29 7.97 -2.19
CA ASN A 207 -51.29 6.91 -2.30
C ASN A 207 -49.95 7.46 -2.82
N ALA A 208 -49.98 8.31 -3.85
CA ALA A 208 -48.79 8.96 -4.39
C ALA A 208 -48.07 9.83 -3.35
N LYS A 209 -48.82 10.61 -2.57
CA LYS A 209 -48.27 11.40 -1.45
C LYS A 209 -47.62 10.51 -0.39
N ASN A 210 -48.29 9.42 0.01
CA ASN A 210 -47.75 8.47 0.98
C ASN A 210 -46.49 7.77 0.46
N THR A 211 -46.43 7.43 -0.83
CA THR A 211 -45.21 6.89 -1.45
C THR A 211 -44.08 7.90 -1.50
N LEU A 212 -44.36 9.17 -1.83
CA LEU A 212 -43.37 10.25 -1.82
C LEU A 212 -42.78 10.44 -0.43
N GLN A 213 -43.63 10.56 0.60
CA GLN A 213 -43.17 10.74 1.97
C GLN A 213 -42.32 9.55 2.45
N LYS A 214 -42.70 8.32 2.10
CA LYS A 214 -41.91 7.12 2.41
C LYS A 214 -40.55 7.11 1.71
N LEU A 215 -40.47 7.58 0.47
CA LEU A 215 -39.22 7.67 -0.28
C LEU A 215 -38.32 8.77 0.28
N GLU A 216 -38.86 9.93 0.65
CA GLU A 216 -38.12 11.05 1.28
C GLU A 216 -37.61 10.69 2.68
N THR A 217 -38.39 9.91 3.45
CA THR A 217 -37.94 9.42 4.77
C THR A 217 -37.13 8.13 4.69
N SER A 218 -36.99 7.53 3.51
CA SER A 218 -36.24 6.29 3.35
C SER A 218 -34.75 6.52 3.64
N SER A 219 -34.11 5.52 4.25
CA SER A 219 -32.67 5.50 4.53
C SER A 219 -31.80 5.71 3.28
N GLY A 220 -32.36 5.54 2.08
CA GLY A 220 -31.67 5.63 0.80
C GLY A 220 -31.04 7.01 0.53
N GLU A 221 -31.70 8.11 0.90
CA GLU A 221 -31.14 9.45 0.66
C GLU A 221 -29.89 9.72 1.52
N LYS A 222 -29.96 9.36 2.81
CA LYS A 222 -28.83 9.51 3.75
C LYS A 222 -27.66 8.62 3.37
N SER A 223 -27.96 7.38 2.96
CA SER A 223 -26.96 6.42 2.50
C SER A 223 -26.29 6.88 1.20
N TYR A 224 -27.09 7.31 0.22
CA TYR A 224 -26.58 7.86 -1.05
C TYR A 224 -25.69 9.08 -0.82
N LYS A 225 -26.11 10.02 0.03
CA LYS A 225 -25.31 11.20 0.37
C LYS A 225 -23.98 10.81 0.99
N PHE A 226 -24.00 9.89 1.96
CA PHE A 226 -22.79 9.39 2.59
C PHE A 226 -21.82 8.76 1.58
N PHE A 227 -22.29 7.83 0.74
CA PHE A 227 -21.44 7.15 -0.24
C PHE A 227 -20.91 8.12 -1.30
N LYS A 228 -21.69 9.12 -1.70
CA LYS A 228 -21.23 10.17 -2.61
C LYS A 228 -20.12 11.00 -1.98
N GLU A 229 -20.28 11.42 -0.72
CA GLU A 229 -19.25 12.17 0.01
C GLU A 229 -17.99 11.32 0.23
N MET A 230 -18.15 10.05 0.62
CA MET A 230 -17.04 9.11 0.80
C MET A 230 -16.29 8.85 -0.50
N LYS A 231 -17.00 8.68 -1.61
CA LYS A 231 -16.39 8.52 -2.94
C LYS A 231 -15.53 9.73 -3.30
N ILE A 232 -16.10 10.95 -3.17
CA ILE A 232 -15.37 12.20 -3.45
C ILE A 232 -14.15 12.32 -2.54
N PHE A 233 -14.30 11.97 -1.25
CA PHE A 233 -13.19 11.96 -0.31
C PHE A 233 -12.07 11.00 -0.75
N VAL A 234 -12.39 9.75 -1.08
CA VAL A 234 -11.39 8.76 -1.49
C VAL A 234 -10.72 9.14 -2.82
N GLU A 235 -11.48 9.62 -3.80
CA GLU A 235 -10.93 10.10 -5.09
C GLU A 235 -9.93 11.25 -4.86
N ASN A 236 -10.34 12.30 -4.13
CA ASN A 236 -9.46 13.43 -3.82
C ASN A 236 -8.24 13.00 -2.99
N PHE A 237 -8.42 12.05 -2.07
CA PHE A 237 -7.34 11.54 -1.24
C PHE A 237 -6.31 10.78 -2.08
N VAL A 238 -6.75 9.88 -2.95
CA VAL A 238 -5.87 9.12 -3.84
C VAL A 238 -5.15 10.05 -4.81
N ASP A 239 -5.84 11.03 -5.40
CA ASP A 239 -5.22 12.03 -6.28
C ASP A 239 -4.17 12.87 -5.53
N CYS A 240 -4.46 13.28 -4.29
CA CYS A 240 -3.50 13.97 -3.44
C CYS A 240 -2.25 13.10 -3.19
N LEU A 241 -2.43 11.84 -2.80
CA LEU A 241 -1.31 10.93 -2.55
C LEU A 241 -0.49 10.67 -3.81
N ASN A 242 -1.13 10.45 -4.97
CA ASN A 242 -0.44 10.22 -6.24
C ASN A 242 0.45 11.40 -6.63
N ASN A 243 0.03 12.64 -6.37
CA ASN A 243 0.85 13.82 -6.64
C ASN A 243 2.06 13.94 -5.70
N LYS A 244 1.96 13.45 -4.46
CA LYS A 244 3.01 13.60 -3.42
C LYS A 244 3.94 12.40 -3.30
N ILE A 245 3.53 11.22 -3.78
CA ILE A 245 4.25 9.96 -3.53
C ILE A 245 5.64 9.93 -4.20
N GLU A 246 5.78 10.53 -5.39
CA GLU A 246 7.06 10.60 -6.09
C GLU A 246 8.08 11.45 -5.32
N GLU A 247 7.66 12.59 -4.77
CA GLU A 247 8.49 13.45 -3.93
C GLU A 247 8.93 12.73 -2.65
N ILE A 248 8.01 12.00 -2.00
CA ILE A 248 8.33 11.19 -0.81
C ILE A 248 9.35 10.09 -1.16
N TYR A 249 9.19 9.40 -2.29
CA TYR A 249 10.13 8.36 -2.73
C TYR A 249 11.52 8.92 -3.06
N GLN A 250 11.57 10.10 -3.68
CA GLN A 250 12.83 10.76 -3.97
C GLN A 250 13.58 11.11 -2.69
N LEU A 251 12.91 11.72 -1.72
CA LEU A 251 13.52 12.08 -0.43
C LEU A 251 13.88 10.85 0.42
N GLU A 252 13.06 9.80 0.39
CA GLU A 252 13.37 8.50 1.01
C GLU A 252 14.63 7.86 0.40
N SER A 253 14.78 7.94 -0.93
CA SER A 253 15.96 7.47 -1.65
C SER A 253 17.20 8.29 -1.30
N GLU A 254 17.12 9.61 -1.29
CA GLU A 254 18.22 10.50 -0.91
C GLU A 254 18.71 10.23 0.53
N MET A 255 17.77 10.13 1.48
CA MET A 255 18.10 9.76 2.86
C MET A 255 18.79 8.39 2.93
N SER A 256 18.27 7.40 2.19
CA SER A 256 18.84 6.05 2.14
C SER A 256 20.27 6.06 1.58
N GLN A 257 20.54 6.86 0.54
CA GLN A 257 21.87 7.01 -0.05
C GLN A 257 22.86 7.65 0.93
N ILE A 258 22.43 8.64 1.73
CA ILE A 258 23.26 9.26 2.76
C ILE A 258 23.66 8.23 3.83
N LEU A 259 22.69 7.44 4.32
CA LEU A 259 22.93 6.39 5.31
C LEU A 259 23.84 5.27 4.76
N GLU A 260 23.61 4.83 3.53
CA GLU A 260 24.43 3.84 2.84
C GLU A 260 25.85 4.37 2.62
N GLY A 261 26.00 5.62 2.16
CA GLY A 261 27.28 6.27 1.92
C GLY A 261 28.16 6.31 3.17
N ARG A 262 27.57 6.68 4.31
CA ARG A 262 28.23 6.63 5.62
C ARG A 262 28.69 5.22 5.98
N SER A 263 27.80 4.25 5.86
CA SER A 263 28.06 2.85 6.25
C SER A 263 29.13 2.21 5.38
N ARG A 264 29.07 2.46 4.07
CA ARG A 264 30.06 2.02 3.08
C ARG A 264 31.44 2.63 3.35
N THR A 265 31.50 3.91 3.75
CA THR A 265 32.76 4.59 4.09
C THR A 265 33.41 3.95 5.31
N LEU A 266 32.64 3.69 6.38
CA LEU A 266 33.13 2.99 7.57
C LEU A 266 33.63 1.58 7.25
N LEU A 267 32.86 0.81 6.47
CA LEU A 267 33.22 -0.55 6.07
C LEU A 267 34.52 -0.57 5.25
N LYS A 268 34.60 0.24 4.18
CA LYS A 268 35.80 0.32 3.32
C LYS A 268 37.03 0.73 4.12
N ARG A 269 36.88 1.70 5.03
CA ARG A 269 37.97 2.12 5.90
C ARG A 269 38.46 0.95 6.75
N ARG A 270 37.56 0.23 7.43
CA ARG A 270 37.91 -0.94 8.24
C ARG A 270 38.66 -2.01 7.44
N GLN A 271 38.20 -2.31 6.23
CA GLN A 271 38.85 -3.29 5.34
C GLN A 271 40.23 -2.81 4.89
N ASN A 272 40.36 -1.54 4.49
CA ASN A 272 41.65 -0.95 4.11
C ASN A 272 42.65 -0.94 5.29
N ASP A 273 42.16 -0.64 6.49
CA ASP A 273 42.96 -0.62 7.71
C ASP A 273 43.49 -2.04 8.04
N LEU A 274 42.66 -3.06 7.88
CA LEU A 274 43.02 -4.47 8.07
C LEU A 274 43.99 -4.98 7.00
N GLN A 275 43.78 -4.61 5.73
CA GLN A 275 44.68 -4.94 4.62
C GLN A 275 46.05 -4.27 4.78
N LEU A 276 46.07 -2.99 5.18
CA LEU A 276 47.32 -2.25 5.42
C LEU A 276 48.13 -2.91 6.53
N GLU A 277 47.51 -3.15 7.69
CA GLU A 277 48.20 -3.74 8.84
C GLU A 277 48.69 -5.16 8.56
N SER A 278 47.86 -6.01 7.95
CA SER A 278 48.27 -7.37 7.58
C SER A 278 49.43 -7.39 6.58
N SER A 279 49.40 -6.53 5.55
CA SER A 279 50.48 -6.42 4.56
C SER A 279 51.80 -6.00 5.20
N ILE A 280 51.76 -5.05 6.15
CA ILE A 280 52.96 -4.58 6.86
C ILE A 280 53.52 -5.70 7.75
N LEU A 281 52.66 -6.43 8.48
CA LEU A 281 53.11 -7.52 9.34
C LEU A 281 53.69 -8.70 8.55
N GLN A 282 53.19 -8.96 7.34
CA GLN A 282 53.77 -9.96 6.45
C GLN A 282 55.17 -9.55 5.97
N LYS A 283 55.36 -8.28 5.55
CA LYS A 283 56.67 -7.76 5.16
C LYS A 283 57.70 -7.79 6.30
N LEU A 284 57.26 -7.43 7.51
CA LEU A 284 58.11 -7.50 8.71
C LEU A 284 58.53 -8.94 9.05
N ALA A 285 57.66 -9.93 8.80
CA ALA A 285 58.02 -11.35 8.95
C ALA A 285 59.02 -11.82 7.88
N GLY A 286 59.00 -11.20 6.69
CA GLY A 286 59.90 -11.48 5.56
C GLY A 286 61.22 -10.71 5.55
N THR A 287 61.58 -9.99 6.62
CA THR A 287 62.78 -9.13 6.72
C THR A 287 62.83 -7.94 5.75
N GLU A 288 61.69 -7.49 5.22
CA GLU A 288 61.60 -6.28 4.39
C GLU A 288 61.37 -5.03 5.25
N ASN A 289 62.14 -3.97 4.99
CA ASN A 289 61.97 -2.68 5.67
C ASN A 289 60.80 -1.89 5.05
N VAL A 290 59.72 -1.71 5.82
CA VAL A 290 58.62 -0.81 5.46
C VAL A 290 58.97 0.60 5.95
N ASN A 291 59.53 1.43 5.07
CA ASN A 291 60.01 2.77 5.44
C ASN A 291 59.26 3.91 4.71
N ASP A 292 58.03 3.66 4.27
CA ASP A 292 57.19 4.66 3.60
C ASP A 292 56.49 5.57 4.62
N GLU A 293 56.72 6.87 4.55
CA GLU A 293 56.18 7.86 5.50
C GLU A 293 54.65 7.94 5.46
N GLU A 294 54.03 7.71 4.30
CA GLU A 294 52.56 7.67 4.19
C GLU A 294 51.98 6.50 4.99
N THR A 295 52.58 5.30 4.87
CA THR A 295 52.14 4.13 5.65
C THR A 295 52.31 4.33 7.14
N LYS A 296 53.39 4.97 7.59
CA LYS A 296 53.62 5.28 9.01
C LYS A 296 52.57 6.25 9.54
N SER A 297 52.27 7.31 8.79
CA SER A 297 51.24 8.29 9.17
C SER A 297 49.87 7.63 9.34
N ARG A 298 49.46 6.79 8.38
CA ARG A 298 48.20 6.04 8.45
C ARG A 298 48.15 5.08 9.63
N LEU A 299 49.25 4.37 9.94
CA LEU A 299 49.34 3.51 11.12
C LEU A 299 49.26 4.28 12.43
N GLN A 300 49.86 5.48 12.50
CA GLN A 300 49.75 6.34 13.67
C GLN A 300 48.30 6.78 13.87
N GLU A 301 47.62 7.22 12.81
CA GLU A 301 46.20 7.59 12.88
C GLU A 301 45.33 6.41 13.34
N LEU A 302 45.60 5.20 12.83
CA LEU A 302 44.94 3.97 13.26
C LEU A 302 45.11 3.70 14.75
N GLU A 303 46.34 3.80 15.25
CA GLU A 303 46.64 3.56 16.65
C GLU A 303 46.05 4.65 17.56
N LEU A 304 45.99 5.90 17.09
CA LEU A 304 45.30 6.99 17.78
C LEU A 304 43.79 6.71 17.89
N ARG A 305 43.15 6.25 16.81
CA ARG A 305 41.74 5.82 16.82
C ARG A 305 41.51 4.69 17.82
N ARG A 306 42.39 3.68 17.83
CA ARG A 306 42.33 2.56 18.80
C ARG A 306 42.52 3.05 20.24
N LYS A 307 43.46 3.94 20.48
CA LYS A 307 43.73 4.51 21.80
C LYS A 307 42.50 5.24 22.36
N ARG A 308 41.81 6.04 21.54
CA ARG A 308 40.54 6.68 21.93
C ARG A 308 39.48 5.64 22.31
N ARG A 309 39.36 4.56 21.53
CA ARG A 309 38.43 3.46 21.84
C ARG A 309 38.78 2.69 23.10
N ARG A 310 40.06 2.60 23.49
CA ARG A 310 40.49 1.93 24.74
C ARG A 310 40.11 2.74 25.99
N GLN A 311 40.07 4.06 25.89
CA GLN A 311 39.76 4.95 27.02
C GLN A 311 38.26 4.96 27.36
N LYS A 312 37.37 4.84 26.37
CA LYS A 312 35.90 4.87 26.59
C LYS A 312 35.37 3.81 27.57
N PRO A 313 35.75 2.52 27.49
CA PRO A 313 35.30 1.49 28.43
C PRO A 313 35.88 1.65 29.85
N GLU A 314 37.10 2.18 29.96
CA GLU A 314 37.75 2.45 31.25
C GLU A 314 37.00 3.57 32.00
N GLU A 315 36.58 4.61 31.29
CA GLU A 315 35.72 5.69 31.80
C GLU A 315 34.32 5.19 32.20
N CYS A 316 33.80 4.17 31.52
CA CYS A 316 32.50 3.54 31.79
C CYS A 316 32.56 2.41 32.84
N GLY A 317 33.72 2.18 33.49
CA GLY A 317 33.87 1.18 34.55
C GLY A 317 33.87 -0.28 34.08
N GLN A 318 34.02 -0.55 32.77
CA GLN A 318 34.03 -1.90 32.21
C GLN A 318 35.43 -2.54 32.35
N LYS A 319 35.65 -3.27 33.44
CA LYS A 319 36.96 -3.89 33.79
C LYS A 319 37.43 -5.05 32.90
N ALA A 320 36.62 -5.52 31.95
CA ALA A 320 36.89 -6.71 31.13
C ALA A 320 36.88 -6.45 29.61
N HIS A 321 37.17 -5.22 29.19
CA HIS A 321 37.26 -4.88 27.76
C HIS A 321 38.56 -5.43 27.14
N ARG A 322 38.45 -6.14 26.01
CA ARG A 322 39.60 -6.63 25.24
C ARG A 322 39.69 -5.93 23.89
N GLU A 323 40.92 -5.72 23.41
CA GLU A 323 41.15 -5.10 22.12
C GLU A 323 40.56 -5.97 20.99
N GLY A 324 39.77 -5.37 20.09
CA GLY A 324 38.97 -6.08 19.09
C GLY A 324 37.47 -6.19 19.42
N MET A 325 37.06 -5.94 20.67
CA MET A 325 35.64 -5.96 21.07
C MET A 325 34.90 -4.63 20.84
N SER A 326 35.60 -3.54 20.51
CA SER A 326 34.99 -2.23 20.26
C SER A 326 34.39 -2.13 18.85
N SER A 327 33.34 -1.35 18.65
CA SER A 327 32.74 -1.11 17.33
C SER A 327 33.42 0.09 16.66
N ASP A 328 33.70 -0.01 15.36
CA ASP A 328 34.34 1.07 14.60
C ASP A 328 33.30 1.98 13.91
N GLU A 329 32.63 2.82 14.69
CA GLU A 329 31.54 3.69 14.21
C GLU A 329 31.94 5.17 14.07
N GLU A 330 33.16 5.53 14.47
CA GLU A 330 33.62 6.93 14.49
C GLU A 330 34.02 7.40 13.10
N LEU A 331 33.55 8.57 12.66
CA LEU A 331 34.04 9.28 11.47
C LEU A 331 34.98 10.43 11.85
N PRO A 332 35.85 10.87 10.92
CA PRO A 332 36.50 12.18 11.01
C PRO A 332 35.47 13.30 11.20
N VAL A 333 35.87 14.36 11.92
CA VAL A 333 34.96 15.47 12.28
C VAL A 333 34.32 16.09 11.04
N ASP A 334 35.10 16.33 9.99
CA ASP A 334 34.62 16.95 8.75
C ASP A 334 33.55 16.07 8.07
N GLN A 335 33.81 14.77 7.94
CA GLN A 335 32.86 13.81 7.34
C GLN A 335 31.59 13.65 8.18
N GLU A 336 31.70 13.68 9.52
CA GLU A 336 30.54 13.62 10.41
C GLU A 336 29.70 14.90 10.31
N SER A 337 30.33 16.08 10.14
CA SER A 337 29.61 17.34 9.90
C SER A 337 28.92 17.36 8.54
N GLU A 338 29.57 16.88 7.48
CA GLU A 338 28.99 16.77 6.15
C GLU A 338 27.79 15.81 6.14
N TYR A 339 27.93 14.65 6.78
CA TYR A 339 26.83 13.69 6.95
C TYR A 339 25.62 14.31 7.66
N LYS A 340 25.86 15.06 8.74
CA LYS A 340 24.78 15.74 9.49
C LYS A 340 24.12 16.82 8.65
N GLN A 341 24.90 17.64 7.94
CA GLN A 341 24.37 18.67 7.07
C GLN A 341 23.51 18.08 5.96
N ASN A 342 24.00 17.06 5.24
CA ASN A 342 23.24 16.41 4.16
C ASN A 342 21.93 15.80 4.69
N ARG A 343 21.95 15.21 5.89
CA ARG A 343 20.74 14.69 6.54
C ARG A 343 19.76 15.83 6.90
N GLU A 344 20.26 16.93 7.44
CA GLU A 344 19.45 18.11 7.77
C GLU A 344 18.82 18.75 6.53
N ASP A 345 19.54 18.81 5.41
CA ASP A 345 19.05 19.35 4.14
C ASP A 345 17.85 18.54 3.62
N VAL A 346 17.93 17.21 3.63
CA VAL A 346 16.79 16.33 3.27
C VAL A 346 15.61 16.54 4.22
N LEU A 347 15.87 16.68 5.52
CA LEU A 347 14.82 16.94 6.52
C LEU A 347 14.13 18.28 6.31
N LEU A 348 14.85 19.31 5.84
CA LEU A 348 14.25 20.59 5.49
C LEU A 348 13.31 20.46 4.28
N LEU A 349 13.70 19.68 3.27
CA LEU A 349 12.85 19.40 2.10
C LEU A 349 11.61 18.54 2.46
N CYS A 350 11.66 17.76 3.54
CA CYS A 350 10.52 16.95 3.98
C CYS A 350 9.37 17.76 4.62
N LYS A 351 9.65 18.98 5.10
CA LYS A 351 8.67 19.82 5.82
C LYS A 351 7.52 20.31 4.92
N PRO A 352 7.77 20.90 3.73
CA PRO A 352 6.71 21.50 2.91
C PRO A 352 5.83 20.51 2.14
N ILE A 353 6.16 19.20 2.07
CA ILE A 353 5.47 18.21 1.21
C ILE A 353 3.92 18.29 1.34
N PHE A 354 3.41 18.45 2.56
CA PHE A 354 1.97 18.49 2.84
C PHE A 354 1.50 19.85 3.38
N GLU A 355 2.30 20.92 3.26
CA GLU A 355 1.94 22.26 3.76
C GLU A 355 0.74 22.86 2.99
N ASP A 356 0.63 22.53 1.71
CA ASP A 356 -0.47 22.91 0.81
C ASP A 356 -1.69 21.98 0.88
N VAL A 357 -1.65 20.94 1.74
CA VAL A 357 -2.68 19.90 1.81
C VAL A 357 -3.54 20.07 3.05
N HIS A 358 -4.86 19.99 2.87
CA HIS A 358 -5.80 20.05 3.98
C HIS A 358 -5.63 18.85 4.94
N GLU A 359 -5.74 19.08 6.25
CA GLU A 359 -5.45 18.10 7.31
C GLU A 359 -6.19 16.75 7.15
N ASN A 360 -7.43 16.79 6.65
CA ASN A 360 -8.24 15.60 6.33
C ASN A 360 -7.58 14.61 5.34
N PHE A 361 -6.55 15.03 4.59
CA PHE A 361 -5.86 14.21 3.59
C PHE A 361 -4.40 13.90 3.94
N CYS A 362 -3.88 14.45 5.05
CA CYS A 362 -2.48 14.22 5.46
C CYS A 362 -2.34 13.73 6.91
N GLN A 363 -3.32 13.99 7.79
CA GLN A 363 -3.32 13.47 9.16
C GLN A 363 -3.99 12.09 9.20
N ILE A 364 -3.23 11.08 9.64
CA ILE A 364 -3.65 9.67 9.67
C ILE A 364 -4.90 9.50 10.53
N LYS A 365 -4.95 10.11 11.72
CA LYS A 365 -6.16 10.18 12.57
C LYS A 365 -7.43 10.61 11.83
N ASN A 366 -7.37 11.71 11.08
CA ASN A 366 -8.54 12.26 10.38
C ASN A 366 -8.99 11.32 9.26
N ILE A 367 -8.04 10.75 8.52
CA ILE A 367 -8.32 9.77 7.45
C ILE A 367 -8.98 8.52 8.04
N LEU A 368 -8.41 7.97 9.12
CA LEU A 368 -8.94 6.79 9.80
C LEU A 368 -10.34 7.04 10.37
N SER A 369 -10.60 8.24 10.90
CA SER A 369 -11.93 8.60 11.40
C SER A 369 -13.01 8.59 10.31
N LYS A 370 -12.68 8.84 9.04
CA LYS A 370 -13.62 8.69 7.91
C LYS A 370 -13.95 7.24 7.61
N PHE A 371 -12.94 6.37 7.63
CA PHE A 371 -13.16 4.93 7.47
C PHE A 371 -13.87 4.32 8.69
N HIS A 372 -13.63 4.85 9.89
CA HIS A 372 -14.37 4.49 11.09
C HIS A 372 -15.85 4.86 10.99
N GLU A 373 -16.16 6.07 10.52
CA GLU A 373 -17.54 6.53 10.28
C GLU A 373 -18.26 5.59 9.29
N TRP A 374 -17.57 5.10 8.25
CA TRP A 374 -18.11 4.08 7.36
C TRP A 374 -18.36 2.76 8.08
N ARG A 375 -17.36 2.25 8.81
CA ARG A 375 -17.45 1.00 9.57
C ARG A 375 -18.64 0.98 10.54
N GLU A 376 -18.87 2.08 11.26
CA GLU A 376 -19.98 2.17 12.23
C GLU A 376 -21.36 2.29 11.55
N ARG A 377 -21.47 3.10 10.49
CA ARG A 377 -22.77 3.37 9.87
C ARG A 377 -23.22 2.29 8.89
N PHE A 378 -22.28 1.69 8.17
CA PHE A 378 -22.56 0.73 7.09
C PHE A 378 -21.54 -0.43 7.08
N PRO A 379 -21.51 -1.27 8.14
CA PRO A 379 -20.50 -2.32 8.31
C PRO A 379 -20.46 -3.33 7.16
N GLU A 380 -21.61 -3.79 6.65
CA GLU A 380 -21.63 -4.75 5.54
C GLU A 380 -20.90 -4.22 4.31
N THR A 381 -21.24 -3.01 3.86
CA THR A 381 -20.59 -2.38 2.70
C THR A 381 -19.10 -2.09 2.93
N TYR A 382 -18.69 -1.84 4.18
CA TYR A 382 -17.29 -1.61 4.54
C TYR A 382 -16.47 -2.88 4.35
N TYR A 383 -16.97 -4.01 4.87
CA TYR A 383 -16.28 -5.30 4.76
C TYR A 383 -16.36 -5.87 3.34
N ASP A 384 -17.49 -5.71 2.65
CA ASP A 384 -17.65 -6.10 1.24
C ASP A 384 -16.74 -5.31 0.29
N ALA A 385 -16.40 -4.06 0.63
CA ALA A 385 -15.44 -3.24 -0.09
C ALA A 385 -13.98 -3.53 0.29
N TYR A 386 -13.73 -4.51 1.18
CA TYR A 386 -12.40 -4.93 1.64
C TYR A 386 -11.53 -3.78 2.17
N ILE A 387 -12.13 -2.82 2.87
CA ILE A 387 -11.44 -1.59 3.26
C ILE A 387 -10.21 -1.85 4.13
N SER A 388 -10.25 -2.85 5.02
CA SER A 388 -9.09 -3.29 5.83
C SER A 388 -7.87 -3.68 4.98
N LEU A 389 -8.08 -4.21 3.75
CA LEU A 389 -6.99 -4.54 2.82
C LEU A 389 -6.43 -3.31 2.09
N CYS A 390 -7.24 -2.25 1.97
CA CYS A 390 -6.92 -1.01 1.28
C CYS A 390 -6.20 0.00 2.17
N ILE A 391 -6.58 0.11 3.45
CA ILE A 391 -5.99 1.05 4.41
C ILE A 391 -4.45 1.01 4.44
N PRO A 392 -3.79 -0.16 4.50
CA PRO A 392 -2.33 -0.20 4.51
C PRO A 392 -1.68 0.42 3.26
N LYS A 393 -2.34 0.29 2.10
CA LYS A 393 -1.84 0.88 0.86
C LYS A 393 -2.03 2.40 0.86
N LEU A 394 -3.18 2.87 1.35
CA LEU A 394 -3.52 4.29 1.43
C LEU A 394 -2.64 5.04 2.43
N LEU A 395 -2.32 4.42 3.58
CA LEU A 395 -1.50 5.06 4.60
C LEU A 395 0.00 4.96 4.33
N SER A 396 0.44 4.05 3.45
CA SER A 396 1.86 3.82 3.17
C SER A 396 2.63 5.11 2.84
N PRO A 397 2.18 6.03 1.96
CA PRO A 397 2.92 7.26 1.68
C PRO A 397 3.09 8.17 2.91
N LEU A 398 2.04 8.28 3.73
CA LEU A 398 2.05 9.12 4.94
C LEU A 398 2.99 8.54 6.00
N VAL A 399 2.92 7.21 6.21
CA VAL A 399 3.82 6.50 7.13
C VAL A 399 5.26 6.58 6.62
N ARG A 400 5.53 6.39 5.32
CA ARG A 400 6.87 6.56 4.73
C ARG A 400 7.44 7.95 5.00
N LYS A 401 6.64 9.01 4.78
CA LYS A 401 7.04 10.39 5.05
C LYS A 401 7.46 10.59 6.51
N GLN A 402 6.74 9.98 7.47
CA GLN A 402 7.11 10.03 8.89
C GLN A 402 8.36 9.20 9.20
N LEU A 403 8.60 8.14 8.44
CA LEU A 403 9.74 7.24 8.64
C LEU A 403 11.00 7.67 7.89
N ILE A 404 11.01 8.74 7.06
CA ILE A 404 12.19 9.12 6.26
C ILE A 404 13.46 9.15 7.12
N ASP A 405 13.40 9.88 8.24
CA ASP A 405 14.53 10.06 9.15
C ASP A 405 14.77 8.90 10.13
N TRP A 406 13.75 8.05 10.30
CA TRP A 406 13.77 7.02 11.32
C TRP A 406 14.72 5.87 10.95
N ASN A 407 15.58 5.51 11.89
CA ASN A 407 16.54 4.43 11.78
C ASN A 407 16.60 3.59 13.08
N PRO A 408 16.06 2.36 13.09
CA PRO A 408 16.06 1.50 14.29
C PRO A 408 17.47 1.09 14.76
N LEU A 409 18.52 1.30 13.95
CA LEU A 409 19.90 1.00 14.33
C LEU A 409 20.50 2.08 15.24
N GLN A 410 19.99 3.31 15.19
CA GLN A 410 20.54 4.47 15.89
C GLN A 410 19.54 5.09 16.87
N ASP A 411 18.27 5.16 16.50
CA ASP A 411 17.24 5.86 17.25
C ASP A 411 16.79 5.06 18.48
N THR A 412 16.31 5.80 19.49
CA THR A 412 15.68 5.23 20.68
C THR A 412 14.16 5.17 20.58
N ILE A 413 13.58 5.89 19.60
CA ILE A 413 12.14 5.98 19.40
C ILE A 413 11.63 4.67 18.81
N GLN A 414 10.75 3.99 19.55
CA GLN A 414 10.10 2.76 19.11
C GLN A 414 8.89 3.09 18.23
N LEU A 415 8.46 2.13 17.39
CA LEU A 415 7.27 2.33 16.56
C LEU A 415 6.04 2.69 17.41
N LYS A 416 5.88 2.03 18.56
CA LYS A 416 4.79 2.26 19.52
C LYS A 416 4.75 3.65 20.16
N GLN A 417 5.73 4.51 19.88
CA GLN A 417 5.80 5.87 20.39
C GLN A 417 5.46 6.88 19.29
N MET A 418 5.22 6.43 18.07
CA MET A 418 4.91 7.28 16.94
C MET A 418 3.40 7.45 16.82
N ALA A 419 2.95 8.69 16.57
CA ALA A 419 1.54 9.02 16.48
C ALA A 419 0.76 8.17 15.47
N TRP A 420 1.38 7.82 14.33
CA TRP A 420 0.73 6.96 13.33
C TRP A 420 0.46 5.54 13.82
N TYR A 421 1.27 5.04 14.76
CA TYR A 421 1.11 3.72 15.35
C TYR A 421 -0.07 3.73 16.30
N ASP A 422 -0.12 4.72 17.19
CA ASP A 422 -1.22 4.89 18.15
C ASP A 422 -2.56 5.11 17.42
N ASP A 423 -2.58 5.98 16.41
CA ASP A 423 -3.78 6.22 15.59
C ASP A 423 -4.29 4.93 14.92
N LEU A 424 -3.39 4.04 14.50
CA LEU A 424 -3.74 2.74 13.91
C LEU A 424 -4.15 1.71 14.95
N ASP A 425 -3.49 1.68 16.10
CA ASP A 425 -3.81 0.77 17.21
C ASP A 425 -5.23 1.05 17.71
N ASP A 426 -5.55 2.33 17.94
CA ASP A 426 -6.90 2.80 18.30
C ASP A 426 -7.95 2.43 17.24
N PHE A 427 -7.60 2.52 15.95
CA PHE A 427 -8.50 2.14 14.86
C PHE A 427 -8.74 0.62 14.79
N CYS A 428 -7.70 -0.17 15.04
CA CYS A 428 -7.72 -1.63 14.98
C CYS A 428 -8.43 -2.25 16.19
N PHE A 429 -8.35 -1.62 17.37
CA PHE A 429 -8.86 -2.16 18.62
C PHE A 429 -9.76 -1.13 19.31
N SER A 430 -11.04 -1.10 18.89
CA SER A 430 -12.05 -0.23 19.52
C SER A 430 -12.61 -0.90 20.78
N GLU A 431 -12.91 -0.11 21.82
CA GLU A 431 -13.46 -0.59 23.11
C GLU A 431 -14.80 -1.35 23.01
N HIS A 432 -15.44 -1.34 21.85
CA HIS A 432 -16.75 -1.96 21.61
C HIS A 432 -16.70 -3.36 20.99
N ASP A 433 -15.51 -3.90 20.72
CA ASP A 433 -15.38 -5.26 20.17
C ASP A 433 -15.63 -6.31 21.27
N ASN A 434 -16.82 -6.94 21.21
CA ASN A 434 -17.16 -8.07 22.07
C ASN A 434 -16.17 -9.23 21.86
N GLU A 435 -15.62 -9.77 22.96
CA GLU A 435 -14.56 -10.80 23.01
C GLU A 435 -14.78 -12.04 22.12
N ASN A 436 -16.01 -12.31 21.67
CA ASN A 436 -16.37 -13.49 20.89
C ASN A 436 -16.14 -13.39 19.36
N HIS A 437 -15.82 -12.21 18.79
CA HIS A 437 -15.55 -12.02 17.35
C HIS A 437 -14.09 -11.63 17.02
N MET A 438 -13.22 -11.58 18.02
CA MET A 438 -11.87 -11.00 17.95
C MET A 438 -10.90 -11.71 16.97
N GLU A 439 -11.06 -13.02 16.70
CA GLU A 439 -10.09 -13.73 15.83
C GLU A 439 -10.34 -13.54 14.33
N ASN A 440 -11.54 -13.11 13.92
CA ASN A 440 -11.94 -13.03 12.52
C ASN A 440 -12.10 -11.62 11.95
N ASN A 441 -11.99 -10.57 12.77
CA ASN A 441 -12.09 -9.20 12.26
C ASN A 441 -10.83 -8.85 11.43
N PRO A 442 -10.98 -8.56 10.12
CA PRO A 442 -9.85 -8.22 9.26
C PRO A 442 -9.15 -6.92 9.67
N ASP A 443 -9.82 -6.04 10.43
CA ASP A 443 -9.25 -4.76 10.88
C ASP A 443 -8.10 -4.94 11.87
N HIS A 444 -8.12 -5.96 12.73
CA HIS A 444 -7.03 -6.23 13.67
C HIS A 444 -5.70 -6.55 12.96
N LYS A 445 -5.74 -6.91 11.67
CA LYS A 445 -4.55 -7.18 10.86
C LYS A 445 -4.02 -5.94 10.14
N VAL A 446 -4.73 -4.80 10.17
CA VAL A 446 -4.34 -3.57 9.45
C VAL A 446 -3.00 -3.04 9.95
N LEU A 447 -2.81 -2.94 11.26
CA LEU A 447 -1.55 -2.49 11.86
C LEU A 447 -0.38 -3.39 11.45
N SER A 448 -0.54 -4.71 11.55
CA SER A 448 0.46 -5.68 11.09
C SER A 448 0.76 -5.49 9.60
N ALA A 449 -0.28 -5.36 8.76
CA ALA A 449 -0.12 -5.18 7.32
C ALA A 449 0.58 -3.85 6.95
N VAL A 450 0.42 -2.77 7.72
CA VAL A 450 1.16 -1.52 7.55
C VAL A 450 2.64 -1.73 7.89
N ILE A 451 2.94 -2.39 9.01
CA ILE A 451 4.31 -2.74 9.40
C ILE A 451 4.97 -3.57 8.29
N GLU A 452 4.30 -4.61 7.82
CA GLU A 452 4.83 -5.51 6.79
C GLU A 452 5.03 -4.83 5.43
N LYS A 453 4.10 -3.99 4.99
CA LYS A 453 4.13 -3.38 3.65
C LYS A 453 4.95 -2.09 3.58
N THR A 454 5.14 -1.42 4.71
CA THR A 454 5.78 -0.09 4.73
C THR A 454 7.05 -0.07 5.57
N VAL A 455 7.04 -0.64 6.78
CA VAL A 455 8.20 -0.59 7.69
C VAL A 455 9.24 -1.64 7.31
N LEU A 456 8.84 -2.90 7.07
CA LEU A 456 9.78 -4.00 6.80
C LEU A 456 10.62 -3.80 5.53
N PRO A 457 10.10 -3.26 4.41
CA PRO A 457 10.93 -2.96 3.24
C PRO A 457 12.05 -1.96 3.57
N LYS A 458 11.75 -0.90 4.34
CA LYS A 458 12.77 0.06 4.80
C LYS A 458 13.81 -0.62 5.68
N VAL A 459 13.37 -1.42 6.67
CA VAL A 459 14.28 -2.16 7.56
C VAL A 459 15.14 -3.16 6.78
N SER A 460 14.59 -3.83 5.77
CA SER A 460 15.35 -4.74 4.91
C SER A 460 16.44 -3.99 4.15
N GLY A 461 16.13 -2.81 3.58
CA GLY A 461 17.13 -1.95 2.94
C GLY A 461 18.22 -1.47 3.91
N LEU A 462 17.86 -1.17 5.16
CA LEU A 462 18.84 -0.84 6.21
C LEU A 462 19.71 -2.05 6.58
N VAL A 463 19.15 -3.25 6.64
CA VAL A 463 19.90 -4.49 6.91
C VAL A 463 20.93 -4.76 5.81
N GLU A 464 20.55 -4.57 4.55
CA GLU A 464 21.42 -4.85 3.41
C GLU A 464 22.57 -3.85 3.31
N ASN A 465 22.27 -2.55 3.49
CA ASN A 465 23.17 -1.48 3.07
C ASN A 465 23.77 -0.67 4.23
N VAL A 466 23.15 -0.68 5.41
CA VAL A 466 23.52 0.22 6.53
C VAL A 466 24.02 -0.56 7.75
N TRP A 467 23.36 -1.66 8.11
CA TRP A 467 23.69 -2.43 9.30
C TRP A 467 25.11 -3.04 9.22
N ASP A 468 25.85 -2.86 10.30
CA ASP A 468 27.15 -3.49 10.53
C ASP A 468 27.03 -4.65 11.55
N PRO A 469 27.15 -5.93 11.10
CA PRO A 469 27.13 -7.09 11.99
C PRO A 469 28.22 -7.09 13.07
N LEU A 470 29.32 -6.36 12.86
CA LEU A 470 30.36 -6.18 13.87
C LEU A 470 29.97 -5.16 14.95
N SER A 471 28.90 -4.37 14.77
CA SER A 471 28.40 -3.47 15.82
C SER A 471 27.40 -4.17 16.75
N SER A 472 27.82 -4.37 18.01
CA SER A 472 26.94 -4.98 19.01
C SER A 472 25.78 -4.08 19.44
N ALA A 473 25.93 -2.75 19.34
CA ALA A 473 24.85 -1.81 19.68
C ALA A 473 23.76 -1.86 18.61
N GLN A 474 24.12 -1.74 17.33
CA GLN A 474 23.19 -1.84 16.22
C GLN A 474 22.50 -3.21 16.19
N THR A 475 23.29 -4.30 16.34
CA THR A 475 22.74 -5.66 16.33
C THR A 475 21.73 -5.89 17.44
N ARG A 476 22.00 -5.43 18.67
CA ARG A 476 21.03 -5.56 19.78
C ARG A 476 19.73 -4.79 19.52
N ARG A 477 19.81 -3.57 19.00
CA ARG A 477 18.62 -2.76 18.67
C ARG A 477 17.79 -3.41 17.57
N LEU A 478 18.46 -3.89 16.53
CA LEU A 478 17.79 -4.56 15.41
C LEU A 478 17.14 -5.89 15.84
N VAL A 479 17.83 -6.71 16.62
CA VAL A 479 17.27 -7.94 17.20
C VAL A 479 16.06 -7.63 18.06
N TYR A 480 16.13 -6.61 18.91
CA TYR A 480 14.99 -6.17 19.73
C TYR A 480 13.81 -5.75 18.84
N PHE A 481 14.05 -4.95 17.81
CA PHE A 481 13.03 -4.55 16.84
C PHE A 481 12.34 -5.76 16.21
N CYS A 482 13.12 -6.69 15.64
CA CYS A 482 12.59 -7.88 14.97
C CYS A 482 11.78 -8.76 15.94
N LYS A 483 12.30 -8.99 17.15
CA LYS A 483 11.58 -9.80 18.15
C LYS A 483 10.31 -9.13 18.68
N THR A 484 10.24 -7.80 18.66
CA THR A 484 9.08 -7.07 19.18
C THR A 484 7.97 -6.90 18.12
N HIS A 485 8.34 -6.71 16.85
CA HIS A 485 7.40 -6.28 15.80
C HIS A 485 7.21 -7.29 14.68
N VAL A 486 8.00 -8.36 14.61
CA VAL A 486 8.01 -9.31 13.49
C VAL A 486 7.71 -10.75 13.92
N LEU A 487 7.90 -11.08 15.20
CA LEU A 487 7.54 -12.40 15.73
C LEU A 487 6.00 -12.59 15.71
N GLY A 488 5.52 -13.46 14.82
CA GLY A 488 4.09 -13.82 14.73
C GLY A 488 3.63 -14.33 13.37
N ASP A 489 4.29 -13.93 12.26
CA ASP A 489 3.84 -14.25 10.89
C ASP A 489 4.99 -14.72 9.97
N GLU A 490 5.53 -15.92 10.26
CA GLU A 490 6.68 -16.50 9.54
C GLU A 490 6.45 -16.73 8.03
N LYS A 491 5.20 -16.64 7.57
CA LYS A 491 4.80 -16.97 6.20
C LYS A 491 4.74 -15.75 5.27
N SER A 492 4.83 -14.52 5.79
CA SER A 492 4.68 -13.34 4.95
C SER A 492 5.95 -13.09 4.10
N LYS A 493 5.75 -12.73 2.83
CA LYS A 493 6.86 -12.45 1.89
C LYS A 493 7.82 -11.36 2.39
N PRO A 494 7.36 -10.24 3.01
CA PRO A 494 8.25 -9.22 3.54
C PRO A 494 9.14 -9.74 4.67
N VAL A 495 8.60 -10.58 5.55
CA VAL A 495 9.36 -11.20 6.65
C VAL A 495 10.41 -12.17 6.11
N GLN A 496 10.04 -13.01 5.13
CA GLN A 496 10.99 -13.89 4.46
C GLN A 496 12.10 -13.12 3.73
N GLY A 497 11.75 -12.01 3.08
CA GLY A 497 12.70 -11.08 2.48
C GLY A 497 13.70 -10.54 3.50
N LEU A 498 13.20 -10.01 4.62
CA LEU A 498 14.05 -9.52 5.73
C LEU A 498 14.99 -10.61 6.27
N VAL A 499 14.47 -11.81 6.52
CA VAL A 499 15.29 -12.96 6.96
C VAL A 499 16.37 -13.31 5.94
N GLY A 500 16.02 -13.32 4.64
CA GLY A 500 16.98 -13.52 3.55
C GLY A 500 18.09 -12.46 3.54
N SER A 501 17.74 -11.18 3.67
CA SER A 501 18.68 -10.06 3.74
C SER A 501 19.59 -10.18 4.97
N LEU A 502 19.04 -10.55 6.14
CA LEU A 502 19.81 -10.78 7.37
C LEU A 502 20.85 -11.88 7.20
N VAL A 503 20.43 -13.05 6.71
CA VAL A 503 21.30 -14.21 6.51
C VAL A 503 22.38 -13.91 5.47
N SER A 504 22.01 -13.25 4.37
CA SER A 504 22.96 -12.80 3.34
C SER A 504 24.01 -11.85 3.92
N ARG A 505 23.58 -10.84 4.68
CA ARG A 505 24.48 -9.85 5.30
C ARG A 505 25.41 -10.48 6.33
N LEU A 506 24.91 -11.42 7.16
CA LEU A 506 25.71 -12.16 8.13
C LEU A 506 26.75 -13.05 7.45
N ASN A 507 26.37 -13.81 6.42
CA ASN A 507 27.32 -14.60 5.64
C ASN A 507 28.43 -13.72 5.05
N LYS A 508 28.04 -12.60 4.42
CA LYS A 508 29.00 -11.66 3.84
C LYS A 508 29.97 -11.11 4.88
N ALA A 509 29.50 -10.75 6.08
CA ALA A 509 30.39 -10.30 7.15
C ALA A 509 31.34 -11.40 7.65
N ILE A 510 30.89 -12.66 7.71
CA ILE A 510 31.75 -13.78 8.09
C ILE A 510 32.80 -14.08 7.02
N GLU A 511 32.44 -13.98 5.74
CA GLU A 511 33.32 -14.30 4.61
C GLU A 511 34.32 -13.17 4.29
N ASP A 512 33.85 -11.92 4.25
CA ASP A 512 34.63 -10.77 3.79
C ASP A 512 35.39 -10.05 4.92
N ASP A 513 34.82 -10.01 6.14
CA ASP A 513 35.36 -9.17 7.23
C ASP A 513 36.13 -9.97 8.31
N VAL A 514 35.98 -11.30 8.36
CA VAL A 514 36.73 -12.13 9.33
C VAL A 514 38.05 -12.57 8.74
N PHE A 515 39.14 -12.03 9.29
CA PHE A 515 40.50 -12.40 8.92
C PHE A 515 41.36 -12.60 10.16
N ILE A 516 41.76 -13.85 10.44
CA ILE A 516 42.71 -14.15 11.51
C ILE A 516 43.96 -14.82 10.92
N PRO A 517 45.09 -14.11 10.84
CA PRO A 517 46.31 -14.67 10.26
C PRO A 517 46.91 -15.76 11.17
N LEU A 518 47.55 -16.74 10.56
CA LEU A 518 48.36 -17.73 11.26
C LEU A 518 49.83 -17.34 11.17
N TYR A 519 50.48 -17.26 12.34
CA TYR A 519 51.91 -16.96 12.44
C TYR A 519 52.67 -18.16 13.01
N PRO A 520 53.95 -18.37 12.60
CA PRO A 520 54.82 -19.33 13.25
C PRO A 520 54.95 -19.05 14.75
N LYS A 521 55.02 -20.11 15.57
CA LYS A 521 55.08 -20.00 17.04
C LYS A 521 56.16 -19.03 17.56
N ARG A 522 57.32 -19.00 16.90
CA ARG A 522 58.44 -18.09 17.21
C ARG A 522 58.03 -16.61 17.23
N LEU A 523 57.11 -16.20 16.36
CA LEU A 523 56.62 -14.82 16.30
C LEU A 523 55.52 -14.53 17.34
N LEU A 524 54.98 -15.58 17.97
CA LEU A 524 53.92 -15.51 18.98
C LEU A 524 54.45 -15.72 20.41
N GLU A 525 55.70 -16.16 20.56
CA GLU A 525 56.36 -16.33 21.87
C GLU A 525 56.40 -15.01 22.65
N ASP A 526 56.75 -13.89 21.99
CA ASP A 526 56.60 -12.56 22.57
C ASP A 526 55.15 -12.06 22.39
N ARG A 527 54.42 -12.00 23.50
CA ARG A 527 53.05 -11.45 23.55
C ARG A 527 52.99 -9.99 23.13
N ASN A 528 54.08 -9.24 23.30
CA ASN A 528 54.15 -7.83 22.94
C ASN A 528 54.50 -7.60 21.47
N SER A 529 54.82 -8.67 20.73
CA SER A 529 55.08 -8.62 19.30
C SER A 529 53.87 -8.05 18.54
N PRO A 530 54.12 -7.33 17.44
CA PRO A 530 53.03 -6.75 16.66
C PRO A 530 52.15 -7.83 16.00
N GLN A 531 52.71 -8.99 15.65
CA GLN A 531 51.97 -10.15 15.12
C GLN A 531 51.02 -10.76 16.16
N SER A 532 51.50 -10.99 17.40
CA SER A 532 50.66 -11.50 18.50
C SER A 532 49.51 -10.55 18.79
N LYS A 533 49.77 -9.24 18.94
CA LYS A 533 48.74 -8.23 19.20
C LYS A 533 47.69 -8.16 18.09
N PHE A 534 48.13 -8.24 16.83
CA PHE A 534 47.21 -8.22 15.69
C PHE A 534 46.33 -9.47 15.65
N GLN A 535 46.91 -10.67 15.79
CA GLN A 535 46.14 -11.92 15.83
C GLN A 535 45.13 -11.91 16.98
N GLU A 536 45.52 -11.42 18.15
CA GLU A 536 44.65 -11.32 19.33
C GLU A 536 43.45 -10.40 19.07
N ARG A 537 43.68 -9.23 18.45
CA ARG A 537 42.60 -8.31 18.04
C ARG A 537 41.61 -8.97 17.09
N GLN A 538 42.13 -9.65 16.06
CA GLN A 538 41.27 -10.31 15.08
C GLN A 538 40.48 -11.46 15.69
N PHE A 539 41.10 -12.22 16.60
CA PHE A 539 40.41 -13.25 17.36
C PHE A 539 39.24 -12.69 18.18
N TRP A 540 39.45 -11.62 18.94
CA TRP A 540 38.36 -11.01 19.72
C TRP A 540 37.30 -10.34 18.87
N SER A 541 37.67 -9.75 17.72
CA SER A 541 36.71 -9.26 16.74
C SER A 541 35.80 -10.39 16.23
N ALA A 542 36.37 -11.55 15.92
CA ALA A 542 35.61 -12.73 15.50
C ALA A 542 34.73 -13.30 16.63
N VAL A 543 35.21 -13.32 17.89
CA VAL A 543 34.38 -13.72 19.05
C VAL A 543 33.23 -12.72 19.27
N LYS A 544 33.46 -11.42 19.05
CA LYS A 544 32.42 -10.40 19.10
C LYS A 544 31.35 -10.64 18.03
N LEU A 545 31.77 -10.93 16.80
CA LEU A 545 30.86 -11.27 15.71
C LEU A 545 30.07 -12.53 16.04
N LEU A 546 30.70 -13.55 16.62
CA LEU A 546 30.03 -14.77 17.10
C LEU A 546 28.92 -14.41 18.09
N GLY A 547 29.25 -13.60 19.10
CA GLY A 547 28.26 -13.11 20.07
C GLY A 547 27.12 -12.36 19.40
N ASN A 548 27.40 -11.49 18.44
CA ASN A 548 26.39 -10.72 17.70
C ASN A 548 25.49 -11.63 16.83
N VAL A 549 26.05 -12.62 16.16
CA VAL A 549 25.31 -13.64 15.40
C VAL A 549 24.36 -14.39 16.33
N LEU A 550 24.85 -14.83 17.50
CA LEU A 550 24.06 -15.62 18.45
C LEU A 550 22.93 -14.83 19.14
N LEU A 551 22.92 -13.50 19.10
CA LEU A 551 21.79 -12.70 19.58
C LEU A 551 20.49 -12.96 18.81
N TRP A 552 20.61 -13.46 17.57
CA TRP A 552 19.50 -13.81 16.70
C TRP A 552 18.80 -15.13 17.07
N ASP A 553 19.26 -15.83 18.11
CA ASP A 553 18.58 -17.00 18.69
C ASP A 553 17.12 -16.67 19.04
N GLY A 554 16.18 -17.52 18.64
CA GLY A 554 14.74 -17.29 18.82
C GLY A 554 14.11 -16.32 17.82
N PHE A 555 14.84 -15.87 16.79
CA PHE A 555 14.26 -15.19 15.62
C PHE A 555 14.63 -15.91 14.32
N LEU A 556 15.92 -16.23 14.13
CA LEU A 556 16.36 -17.06 13.01
C LEU A 556 16.17 -18.56 13.31
N GLN A 557 15.99 -19.37 12.27
CA GLN A 557 15.93 -20.82 12.40
C GLN A 557 17.23 -21.37 13.02
N GLU A 558 17.09 -22.32 13.94
CA GLU A 558 18.21 -22.85 14.72
C GLU A 558 19.32 -23.45 13.83
N ASP A 559 18.96 -24.23 12.81
CA ASP A 559 19.92 -24.85 11.89
C ASP A 559 20.78 -23.84 11.12
N LEU A 560 20.18 -22.72 10.69
CA LEU A 560 20.88 -21.62 10.02
C LEU A 560 21.84 -20.93 10.99
N LEU A 561 21.39 -20.72 12.23
CA LEU A 561 22.21 -20.08 13.24
C LEU A 561 23.40 -20.96 13.65
N LEU A 562 23.19 -22.28 13.77
CA LEU A 562 24.25 -23.27 13.97
C LEU A 562 25.26 -23.27 12.81
N GLU A 563 24.80 -23.14 11.56
CA GLU A 563 25.69 -23.08 10.38
C GLU A 563 26.57 -21.82 10.39
N LEU A 564 25.96 -20.65 10.58
CA LEU A 564 26.67 -19.38 10.62
C LEU A 564 27.67 -19.31 11.78
N SER A 565 27.23 -19.67 12.98
CA SER A 565 28.01 -19.50 14.20
C SER A 565 29.04 -20.61 14.42
N LEU A 566 28.64 -21.88 14.30
CA LEU A 566 29.51 -23.00 14.66
C LEU A 566 30.35 -23.46 13.48
N ASP A 567 29.78 -23.62 12.28
CA ASP A 567 30.54 -24.15 11.15
C ASP A 567 31.38 -23.05 10.49
N LYS A 568 30.72 -21.96 10.07
CA LYS A 568 31.37 -20.89 9.30
C LYS A 568 32.27 -19.99 10.13
N LEU A 569 32.02 -19.83 11.43
CA LEU A 569 32.80 -18.93 12.28
C LEU A 569 33.67 -19.65 13.33
N LEU A 570 33.07 -20.45 14.22
CA LEU A 570 33.82 -21.15 15.27
C LEU A 570 34.79 -22.19 14.69
N ASN A 571 34.30 -23.16 13.94
CA ASN A 571 35.11 -24.28 13.45
C ASN A 571 36.11 -23.84 12.36
N ARG A 572 35.72 -22.92 11.47
CA ARG A 572 36.57 -22.43 10.37
C ARG A 572 37.67 -21.47 10.82
N TYR A 573 37.37 -20.51 11.70
CA TYR A 573 38.32 -19.45 12.06
C TYR A 573 38.82 -19.53 13.50
N LEU A 574 37.91 -19.54 14.48
CA LEU A 574 38.29 -19.44 15.91
C LEU A 574 39.03 -20.68 16.41
N LEU A 575 38.52 -21.88 16.09
CA LEU A 575 39.08 -23.15 16.54
C LEU A 575 40.50 -23.36 16.00
N LEU A 576 40.77 -22.90 14.77
CA LEU A 576 42.09 -22.99 14.16
C LEU A 576 43.15 -22.21 14.95
N VAL A 577 42.78 -21.06 15.51
CA VAL A 577 43.67 -20.26 16.38
C VAL A 577 43.85 -20.95 17.73
N LEU A 578 42.77 -21.46 18.31
CA LEU A 578 42.81 -22.16 19.60
C LEU A 578 43.68 -23.42 19.55
N LEU A 579 43.59 -24.21 18.48
CA LEU A 579 44.40 -25.42 18.27
C LEU A 579 45.90 -25.14 18.18
N ASN A 580 46.29 -23.96 17.73
CA ASN A 580 47.70 -23.56 17.56
C ASN A 580 48.28 -22.80 18.77
N ALA A 581 47.43 -22.39 19.71
CA ALA A 581 47.82 -21.66 20.90
C ALA A 581 48.36 -22.57 22.01
N GLU A 582 49.22 -22.02 22.87
CA GLU A 582 49.71 -22.73 24.04
C GLU A 582 48.65 -22.77 25.16
N PRO A 583 48.49 -23.91 25.84
CA PRO A 583 47.53 -24.05 26.93
C PRO A 583 47.97 -23.24 28.15
N ASN A 584 47.27 -22.12 28.38
CA ASN A 584 47.50 -21.21 29.48
C ASN A 584 46.18 -20.59 29.97
N CYS A 585 46.22 -19.79 31.03
CA CYS A 585 45.04 -19.13 31.59
C CYS A 585 44.29 -18.23 30.59
N GLU A 586 44.99 -17.70 29.58
CA GLU A 586 44.39 -16.88 28.54
C GLU A 586 43.61 -17.70 27.52
N LEU A 587 44.12 -18.88 27.14
CA LEU A 587 43.37 -19.83 26.31
C LEU A 587 42.09 -20.26 27.02
N VAL A 588 42.16 -20.55 28.33
CA VAL A 588 40.98 -20.88 29.15
C VAL A 588 39.97 -19.74 29.11
N ASN A 589 40.41 -18.48 29.20
CA ASN A 589 39.53 -17.31 29.09
C ASN A 589 38.90 -17.16 27.69
N LYS A 590 39.65 -17.44 26.62
CA LYS A 590 39.13 -17.45 25.24
C LYS A 590 38.02 -18.49 25.08
N CYS A 591 38.27 -19.72 25.54
CA CYS A 591 37.28 -20.79 25.53
C CYS A 591 36.05 -20.44 26.39
N SER A 592 36.25 -19.84 27.57
CA SER A 592 35.15 -19.39 28.42
C SER A 592 34.27 -18.37 27.70
N LYS A 593 34.87 -17.38 27.04
CA LYS A 593 34.11 -16.34 26.35
C LYS A 593 33.28 -16.88 25.19
N ILE A 594 33.81 -17.85 24.43
CA ILE A 594 33.06 -18.51 23.36
C ILE A 594 31.83 -19.22 23.95
N VAL A 595 32.02 -20.01 25.01
CA VAL A 595 30.93 -20.75 25.67
C VAL A 595 29.90 -19.82 26.32
N GLU A 596 30.31 -18.68 26.86
CA GLU A 596 29.41 -17.66 27.41
C GLU A 596 28.42 -17.10 26.38
N HIS A 597 28.79 -17.08 25.10
CA HIS A 597 27.91 -16.59 24.04
C HIS A 597 26.92 -17.65 23.53
N LEU A 598 27.14 -18.94 23.81
CA LEU A 598 26.29 -20.02 23.30
C LEU A 598 24.90 -20.00 23.98
N PRO A 599 23.80 -20.00 23.19
CA PRO A 599 22.45 -20.05 23.73
C PRO A 599 22.22 -21.32 24.54
N GLN A 600 21.68 -21.17 25.74
CA GLN A 600 21.35 -22.31 26.61
C GLN A 600 20.14 -23.10 26.08
N SER A 601 19.33 -22.49 25.20
CA SER A 601 18.18 -23.09 24.50
C SER A 601 18.59 -24.33 23.70
N TRP A 602 19.72 -24.29 22.97
CA TRP A 602 20.19 -25.39 22.12
C TRP A 602 20.55 -26.67 22.89
N PHE A 603 20.75 -26.54 24.19
CA PHE A 603 21.11 -27.64 25.07
C PHE A 603 19.91 -28.19 25.86
N LYS A 604 18.71 -27.61 25.70
CA LYS A 604 17.47 -28.10 26.30
C LYS A 604 16.94 -29.26 25.46
N GLY A 605 16.67 -30.41 26.09
CA GLY A 605 16.08 -31.58 25.41
C GLY A 605 17.09 -32.57 24.80
N LEU A 606 18.40 -32.31 24.90
CA LEU A 606 19.41 -33.33 24.62
C LEU A 606 19.25 -34.49 25.62
N CYS A 607 18.77 -35.63 25.13
CA CYS A 607 18.54 -36.84 25.94
C CYS A 607 19.82 -37.67 26.18
N SER A 608 20.89 -37.38 25.44
CA SER A 608 22.19 -38.05 25.53
C SER A 608 23.21 -37.23 26.31
N ASP A 609 24.15 -37.89 26.98
CA ASP A 609 25.34 -37.28 27.64
C ASP A 609 26.34 -36.63 26.64
N VAL A 610 25.93 -36.48 25.38
CA VAL A 610 26.73 -36.03 24.25
C VAL A 610 26.23 -34.66 23.78
N THR A 611 27.18 -33.75 23.58
CA THR A 611 26.94 -32.38 23.09
C THR A 611 26.51 -32.35 21.61
N LEU A 612 26.23 -31.16 21.08
CA LEU A 612 25.91 -30.93 19.67
C LEU A 612 27.04 -31.45 18.76
N PRO A 613 26.74 -32.16 17.64
CA PRO A 613 27.76 -32.70 16.74
C PRO A 613 28.75 -31.63 16.22
N ARG A 614 28.26 -30.42 15.95
CA ARG A 614 29.07 -29.29 15.45
C ARG A 614 30.07 -28.76 16.50
N LEU A 615 29.90 -29.09 17.79
CA LEU A 615 30.82 -28.75 18.88
C LEU A 615 31.81 -29.88 19.23
N ALA A 616 31.78 -31.02 18.53
CA ALA A 616 32.61 -32.17 18.86
C ALA A 616 34.12 -31.84 18.81
N ASN A 617 34.57 -31.11 17.80
CA ASN A 617 35.99 -30.74 17.66
C ASN A 617 36.43 -29.75 18.75
N PHE A 618 35.58 -28.79 19.09
CA PHE A 618 35.81 -27.86 20.18
C PHE A 618 35.89 -28.60 21.53
N SER A 619 34.97 -29.53 21.78
CA SER A 619 34.95 -30.34 23.00
C SER A 619 36.19 -31.21 23.16
N LYS A 620 36.65 -31.86 22.07
CA LYS A 620 37.93 -32.59 22.05
C LYS A 620 39.12 -31.66 22.35
N HIS A 621 39.11 -30.44 21.80
CA HIS A 621 40.14 -29.45 22.10
C HIS A 621 40.15 -29.04 23.58
N LEU A 622 38.99 -28.85 24.21
CA LEU A 622 38.90 -28.57 25.65
C LEU A 622 39.53 -29.70 26.48
N VAL A 623 39.22 -30.97 26.16
CA VAL A 623 39.82 -32.14 26.81
C VAL A 623 41.34 -32.18 26.63
N ASN A 624 41.85 -31.93 25.42
CA ASN A 624 43.29 -31.84 25.15
C ASN A 624 43.97 -30.72 25.96
N CYS A 625 43.29 -29.59 26.13
CA CYS A 625 43.78 -28.50 26.98
C CYS A 625 43.83 -28.91 28.45
N VAL A 626 42.84 -29.68 28.95
CA VAL A 626 42.89 -30.21 30.33
C VAL A 626 44.10 -31.13 30.51
N HIS A 627 44.34 -32.06 29.59
CA HIS A 627 45.52 -32.94 29.64
C HIS A 627 46.84 -32.15 29.65
N ALA A 628 46.92 -31.06 28.89
CA ALA A 628 48.11 -30.22 28.85
C ALA A 628 48.27 -29.35 30.11
N LEU A 629 47.20 -28.77 30.64
CA LEU A 629 47.21 -28.00 31.89
C LEU A 629 47.53 -28.87 33.11
N HIS A 630 47.15 -30.16 33.08
CA HIS A 630 47.55 -31.13 34.09
C HIS A 630 49.08 -31.25 34.17
N LYS A 631 49.76 -31.36 33.01
CA LYS A 631 51.23 -31.40 32.95
C LYS A 631 51.87 -30.11 33.49
N LEU A 632 51.15 -28.99 33.43
CA LEU A 632 51.58 -27.69 33.93
C LEU A 632 51.15 -27.40 35.38
N ASN A 633 50.52 -28.36 36.06
CA ASN A 633 49.97 -28.23 37.42
C ASN A 633 48.95 -27.09 37.61
N ASP A 634 48.25 -26.64 36.56
CA ASP A 634 47.22 -25.59 36.67
C ASP A 634 45.84 -26.19 36.97
N ARG A 635 45.58 -26.46 38.25
CA ARG A 635 44.32 -27.04 38.73
C ARG A 635 43.11 -26.15 38.47
N LYS A 636 43.27 -24.83 38.59
CA LYS A 636 42.17 -23.87 38.41
C LYS A 636 41.75 -23.79 36.94
N GLY A 637 42.72 -23.80 36.02
CA GLY A 637 42.46 -23.88 34.59
C GLY A 637 41.70 -25.16 34.21
N MET A 638 42.09 -26.31 34.77
CA MET A 638 41.40 -27.58 34.55
C MET A 638 39.95 -27.55 35.06
N GLU A 639 39.71 -27.06 36.27
CA GLU A 639 38.36 -26.93 36.87
C GLU A 639 37.46 -26.04 36.00
N ASN A 640 37.99 -24.92 35.49
CA ASN A 640 37.27 -24.05 34.58
C ASN A 640 36.90 -24.76 33.27
N LEU A 641 37.83 -25.45 32.62
CA LEU A 641 37.56 -26.17 31.36
C LEU A 641 36.55 -27.31 31.53
N VAL A 642 36.60 -28.02 32.65
CA VAL A 642 35.58 -29.03 32.99
C VAL A 642 34.21 -28.38 33.18
N SER A 643 34.14 -27.23 33.87
CA SER A 643 32.90 -26.45 33.98
C SER A 643 32.35 -26.04 32.60
N LEU A 644 33.22 -25.68 31.65
CA LEU A 644 32.81 -25.37 30.27
C LEU A 644 32.24 -26.60 29.54
N LEU A 645 32.87 -27.78 29.67
CA LEU A 645 32.37 -29.03 29.08
C LEU A 645 30.97 -29.38 29.61
N VAL A 646 30.73 -29.18 30.91
CA VAL A 646 29.41 -29.36 31.52
C VAL A 646 28.39 -28.37 30.96
N LYS A 647 28.77 -27.09 30.80
CA LYS A 647 27.88 -26.04 30.24
C LYS A 647 27.43 -26.34 28.81
N ILE A 648 28.28 -26.96 27.99
CA ILE A 648 27.93 -27.38 26.62
C ILE A 648 27.32 -28.79 26.55
N LYS A 649 26.93 -29.39 27.70
CA LYS A 649 26.37 -30.75 27.79
C LYS A 649 27.27 -31.86 27.20
N ALA A 650 28.59 -31.67 27.20
CA ALA A 650 29.55 -32.74 26.90
C ALA A 650 29.84 -33.55 28.17
N GLN A 651 28.80 -34.17 28.72
CA GLN A 651 28.81 -34.71 30.08
C GLN A 651 29.68 -35.96 30.19
N ASN A 652 29.66 -36.82 29.18
CA ASN A 652 30.56 -37.98 29.06
C ASN A 652 32.04 -37.57 29.14
N LEU A 653 32.46 -36.58 28.33
CA LEU A 653 33.83 -36.09 28.30
C LEU A 653 34.24 -35.41 29.61
N ALA A 654 33.30 -34.69 30.25
CA ALA A 654 33.55 -34.09 31.55
C ALA A 654 33.77 -35.16 32.64
N GLU A 655 32.94 -36.21 32.66
CA GLU A 655 33.03 -37.29 33.63
C GLU A 655 34.31 -38.12 33.47
N ASP A 656 34.72 -38.43 32.24
CA ASP A 656 35.98 -39.11 31.94
C ASP A 656 37.19 -38.33 32.49
N VAL A 657 37.24 -37.02 32.24
CA VAL A 657 38.33 -36.15 32.71
C VAL A 657 38.31 -35.97 34.23
N ILE A 658 37.13 -35.86 34.84
CA ILE A 658 36.97 -35.79 36.31
C ILE A 658 37.49 -37.07 36.96
N ALA A 659 37.10 -38.24 36.43
CA ALA A 659 37.51 -39.54 36.94
C ALA A 659 39.03 -39.73 36.79
N GLN A 660 39.61 -39.30 35.68
CA GLN A 660 41.03 -39.45 35.40
C GLN A 660 41.93 -38.58 36.31
N TYR A 661 41.51 -37.37 36.67
CA TYR A 661 42.37 -36.40 37.37
C TYR A 661 41.89 -35.98 38.77
N GLY A 662 40.79 -36.53 39.28
CA GLY A 662 40.30 -36.24 40.64
C GLY A 662 39.90 -34.77 40.84
N ILE A 663 39.28 -34.17 39.83
CA ILE A 663 38.84 -32.76 39.82
C ILE A 663 37.49 -32.66 40.58
N LYS A 664 37.31 -31.65 41.44
CA LYS A 664 36.03 -31.48 42.16
C LYS A 664 34.96 -30.97 41.19
N ARG A 665 33.76 -31.55 41.20
CA ARG A 665 32.59 -30.98 40.49
C ARG A 665 32.33 -29.58 41.05
N GLY A 666 32.58 -28.54 40.24
CA GLY A 666 31.99 -27.24 40.49
C GLY A 666 30.48 -27.35 40.24
N THR A 667 29.70 -27.14 41.29
CA THR A 667 28.22 -27.08 41.27
C THR A 667 27.70 -26.03 40.30
#